data_AF-A0A4R1V7Y3-F1
#
_entry.id   AF-A0A4R1V7Y3-F1
#
_cell.length_a   1.000
_cell.length_b   1.000
_cell.length_c   1.000
_cell.angle_alpha   90.00
_cell.angle_beta   90.00
_cell.angle_gamma   90.00
#
_symmetry.space_group_name_H-M   'P 1'
#
loop_
_entity.id
_entity.type
_entity.pdbx_description
1 polymer ?
#
loop_
_entity_poly.entity_id
_entity_poly.type
_entity_poly.pdbx_seq_one_letter_code
_entity_poly.pdbx_strand_id
1 'polypeptide(L)'
;MAAPVFFDPTGNRRVRVRRMGLFLLLVALAACAIFATTVASVPAPPPLPIAYEHASPLPFRAQIGHLTRRARKFLFGKATVPAPTPGAKPITVGFYTPWSDDSATSLERHIDRLDWIAPATLSVDGTGALKIEDDARLAHILATALHRPLVVPVLQNTLDGEWQGDAAAAQLASPSRRHALEAQVSAYLDKTGYAGVMVDFETMPAASLPNLRLFLGELRAQLAPRHRIVSVTMPIDNPEWSPRAFAQVADRLVLMAYDEHWQGGTPGPIASNPWFAQKVAHALAGLPRGKAIIALGEYAYNWHDGKADSMTVEEAWLDAHDSTTAPQFDAMSGNAGYSYDDAQSDGDHRHDVWMLDAAATWSQMKILSRLGVGDIALWRLGSEDPGFWNTVKAWRTHSLPNLAHLVQAANVDVEGQGEILDVTATPQDGSRAVTFDKTTGMVSSERYVRLPTPYVVHRTGALPRKLALTFDDGPDPTWTPRILSILEQYHVPGTFFMVGENALTNRDLVKRIADDGDEIGNHSYTHPNMAEEAATGIGLELNATQRLIEATTGHSIRLFRAPYFGDAEPTTADELVPAAIARQHGYTVVGLHVDPDDWKRPGVQHIIDSTIQQVESASPDRSENVILLHDGGGDRSQTVAALPVIIERLKQDGYTFVPVSTLAGLSHDAVMPKVDGVDLFAVRADVALFGALAAILVALNWTFFFAISLGVLRSVGLASLASLLRRPQPMDAPEDTCAPLVTVIIPAYNEERVIESSIRRVLESDYRQLQIIVADDGSKDRTSAIVAEAFAGDAHVELLTLVNGGKAAALNRALRDARGSVIVALDADTQFERETISRLVRWFADPAIGAVAGNAKVGNRVNLVTRWQGVEYVTAQNLERRALTRLDAIMVVPGAVGAWRREALDDVGGYPEDTLAEDQDLTIAIQRKGWKIAYDEDAVAWTEAPESFKALSRQRFRWSFGTLQCLWKHRGTLRKGRPSGLAFIGMPQAWLFQIVFAVISPAIDLALLISIAGTALRVSQHGWAQTQTDVLRMGAYWLAFTLVDLACGWIAYRLDTRRERFRPLLLLAQRFVYRQLMYSVVIRAVGAAFAGKGIGWGKLERTGRVNASPAATTASPAVAAQPELEAVP
;
A
#
# COMPACT_ATOMS: atom_id res chain seq x y z
N MET A 1 26.85 -42.20 -33.75
CA MET A 1 25.94 -41.24 -33.08
C MET A 1 26.34 -39.83 -33.49
N ALA A 2 25.38 -39.02 -33.92
CA ALA A 2 25.59 -37.58 -34.12
C ALA A 2 25.73 -36.88 -32.75
N ALA A 3 26.48 -35.77 -32.69
CA ALA A 3 26.57 -34.98 -31.47
C ALA A 3 25.24 -34.22 -31.23
N PRO A 4 24.62 -34.31 -30.05
CA PRO A 4 23.34 -33.65 -29.79
C PRO A 4 23.41 -32.12 -29.98
N VAL A 5 22.33 -31.52 -30.47
CA VAL A 5 22.28 -30.07 -30.70
C VAL A 5 22.55 -29.31 -29.39
N PHE A 6 23.45 -28.32 -29.48
CA PHE A 6 24.06 -27.54 -28.39
C PHE A 6 25.18 -28.19 -27.56
N PHE A 7 25.45 -29.50 -27.69
CA PHE A 7 26.46 -30.17 -26.85
C PHE A 7 27.87 -29.57 -27.02
N ASP A 8 28.48 -29.12 -25.91
CA ASP A 8 29.88 -28.69 -25.84
C ASP A 8 30.67 -29.65 -24.92
N PRO A 9 31.39 -30.64 -25.47
CA PRO A 9 32.18 -31.57 -24.66
C PRO A 9 33.36 -30.91 -23.95
N THR A 10 33.76 -29.68 -24.33
CA THR A 10 34.88 -28.97 -23.70
C THR A 10 34.48 -28.21 -22.44
N GLY A 11 33.18 -27.97 -22.22
CA GLY A 11 32.65 -27.17 -21.12
C GLY A 11 33.01 -25.67 -21.15
N ASN A 12 33.82 -25.21 -22.11
CA ASN A 12 34.29 -23.83 -22.21
C ASN A 12 33.14 -22.82 -22.40
N ARG A 13 32.04 -23.24 -23.04
CA ARG A 13 30.85 -22.41 -23.21
C ARG A 13 30.20 -22.07 -21.87
N ARG A 14 30.06 -23.06 -20.98
CA ARG A 14 29.53 -22.90 -19.61
C ARG A 14 30.37 -21.92 -18.78
N VAL A 15 31.70 -21.99 -18.89
CA VAL A 15 32.61 -21.08 -18.17
C VAL A 15 32.45 -19.64 -18.65
N ARG A 16 32.43 -19.41 -19.97
CA ARG A 16 32.21 -18.08 -20.57
C ARG A 16 30.87 -17.48 -20.18
N VAL A 17 29.77 -18.25 -20.31
CA VAL A 17 28.42 -17.80 -19.94
C VAL A 17 28.34 -17.43 -18.45
N ARG A 18 28.92 -18.25 -17.56
CA ARG A 18 28.93 -17.95 -16.11
C ARG A 18 29.74 -16.69 -15.78
N ARG A 19 30.90 -16.49 -16.42
CA ARG A 19 31.72 -15.28 -16.22
C ARG A 19 31.00 -14.02 -16.71
N MET A 20 30.36 -14.07 -17.87
CA MET A 20 29.60 -12.95 -18.43
C MET A 20 28.36 -12.62 -17.58
N GLY A 21 27.62 -13.62 -17.11
CA GLY A 21 26.49 -13.39 -16.20
C GLY A 21 26.91 -12.80 -14.85
N LEU A 22 28.04 -13.25 -14.28
CA LEU A 22 28.59 -12.66 -13.06
C LEU A 22 29.06 -11.22 -13.28
N PHE A 23 29.71 -10.92 -14.40
CA PHE A 23 30.12 -9.56 -14.75
C PHE A 23 28.92 -8.61 -14.87
N LEU A 24 27.87 -8.99 -15.59
CA LEU A 24 26.65 -8.19 -15.71
C LEU A 24 25.96 -7.96 -14.35
N LEU A 25 25.92 -8.98 -13.49
CA LEU A 25 25.38 -8.85 -12.13
C LEU A 25 26.22 -7.89 -11.28
N LEU A 26 27.55 -7.96 -11.35
CA LEU A 26 28.44 -7.05 -10.62
C LEU A 26 28.32 -5.60 -11.11
N VAL A 27 28.16 -5.37 -12.42
CA VAL A 27 27.91 -4.04 -12.99
C VAL A 27 26.57 -3.47 -12.49
N ALA A 28 25.50 -4.29 -12.48
CA ALA A 28 24.20 -3.87 -11.96
C ALA A 28 24.26 -3.55 -10.45
N LEU A 29 24.89 -4.41 -9.64
CA LEU A 29 25.06 -4.17 -8.21
C LEU A 29 25.91 -2.93 -7.92
N ALA A 30 26.97 -2.68 -8.70
CA ALA A 30 27.78 -1.47 -8.58
C ALA A 30 26.98 -0.20 -8.91
N ALA A 31 26.17 -0.22 -9.97
CA ALA A 31 25.29 0.90 -10.31
C ALA A 31 24.26 1.20 -9.21
N CYS A 32 23.61 0.16 -8.66
CA CYS A 32 22.69 0.32 -7.53
C CYS A 32 23.39 0.81 -6.25
N ALA A 33 24.61 0.36 -5.98
CA ALA A 33 25.38 0.84 -4.82
C ALA A 33 25.77 2.31 -4.96
N ILE A 34 26.24 2.73 -6.15
CA ILE A 34 26.57 4.12 -6.45
C ILE A 34 25.33 5.02 -6.24
N PHE A 35 24.18 4.62 -6.78
CA PHE A 35 22.91 5.34 -6.60
C PHE A 35 22.49 5.49 -5.14
N ALA A 36 22.53 4.38 -4.38
CA ALA A 36 22.19 4.41 -2.97
C ALA A 36 23.11 5.37 -2.20
N THR A 37 24.39 5.48 -2.58
CA THR A 37 25.30 6.46 -1.99
C THR A 37 25.05 7.90 -2.43
N THR A 38 24.73 8.18 -3.70
CA THR A 38 24.47 9.56 -4.15
C THR A 38 23.20 10.15 -3.55
N VAL A 39 22.16 9.34 -3.35
CA VAL A 39 20.92 9.76 -2.66
C VAL A 39 21.08 9.83 -1.14
N ALA A 40 21.75 8.87 -0.51
CA ALA A 40 21.89 8.84 0.95
C ALA A 40 22.94 9.82 1.52
N SER A 41 23.85 10.35 0.69
CA SER A 41 24.91 11.28 1.13
C SER A 41 24.99 12.54 0.27
N VAL A 42 23.97 13.39 0.38
CA VAL A 42 23.99 14.78 -0.09
C VAL A 42 24.62 15.66 1.00
N PRO A 43 25.65 16.46 0.72
CA PRO A 43 26.18 17.42 1.69
C PRO A 43 25.15 18.51 1.98
N ALA A 44 24.74 18.66 3.24
CA ALA A 44 23.87 19.75 3.65
C ALA A 44 24.62 21.10 3.58
N PRO A 45 24.15 22.08 2.77
CA PRO A 45 24.70 23.43 2.80
C PRO A 45 24.30 24.15 4.11
N PRO A 46 25.08 25.15 4.57
CA PRO A 46 24.69 25.94 5.73
C PRO A 46 23.36 26.68 5.47
N PRO A 47 22.49 26.87 6.49
CA PRO A 47 21.25 27.63 6.35
C PRO A 47 21.44 29.01 5.71
N LEU A 48 20.43 29.49 5.00
CA LEU A 48 20.50 30.80 4.34
C LEU A 48 20.45 31.92 5.39
N PRO A 49 21.24 32.99 5.22
CA PRO A 49 21.21 34.14 6.12
C PRO A 49 19.99 35.01 5.80
N ILE A 50 18.88 34.72 6.47
CA ILE A 50 17.71 35.60 6.46
C ILE A 50 18.00 36.78 7.40
N ALA A 51 17.54 37.99 7.06
CA ALA A 51 17.79 39.17 7.87
C ALA A 51 16.72 39.29 8.97
N TYR A 52 17.16 39.40 10.23
CA TYR A 52 16.30 39.51 11.41
C TYR A 52 16.41 40.89 12.05
N GLU A 53 15.34 41.37 12.68
CA GLU A 53 15.44 42.41 13.70
C GLU A 53 15.83 41.73 15.04
N HIS A 54 17.08 41.85 15.45
CA HIS A 54 17.60 41.15 16.63
C HIS A 54 17.43 41.94 17.94
N ALA A 55 16.75 41.34 18.92
CA ALA A 55 17.21 41.41 20.31
C ALA A 55 18.50 40.57 20.45
N SER A 56 19.50 41.07 21.18
CA SER A 56 20.87 40.49 21.19
C SER A 56 21.19 39.66 22.44
N PRO A 57 21.59 38.37 22.32
CA PRO A 57 22.13 37.59 23.43
C PRO A 57 23.67 37.73 23.59
N LEU A 58 24.17 37.67 24.83
CA LEU A 58 25.62 37.70 25.16
C LEU A 58 26.23 36.29 25.38
N PRO A 59 27.58 36.09 25.27
CA PRO A 59 28.13 34.77 24.90
C PRO A 59 28.91 33.94 25.98
N PHE A 60 28.57 32.64 26.05
CA PHE A 60 29.37 31.40 26.13
C PHE A 60 30.67 31.22 26.98
N ARG A 61 30.72 30.12 27.79
CA ARG A 61 31.81 29.10 28.06
C ARG A 61 31.62 28.45 29.46
N ALA A 62 31.97 27.20 29.83
CA ALA A 62 32.73 26.07 29.25
C ALA A 62 32.17 24.71 29.80
N GLN A 63 32.00 23.58 29.10
CA GLN A 63 32.94 22.55 28.55
C GLN A 63 33.42 21.40 29.50
N ILE A 64 33.14 20.14 29.07
CA ILE A 64 33.79 18.83 29.43
C ILE A 64 33.46 18.24 30.83
N GLY A 65 33.10 16.96 31.05
CA GLY A 65 32.93 15.75 30.19
C GLY A 65 31.97 14.74 30.89
N HIS A 66 32.02 13.40 30.77
CA HIS A 66 32.92 12.45 30.08
C HIS A 66 32.24 11.06 29.92
N LEU A 67 32.70 10.17 29.00
CA LEU A 67 32.13 8.82 28.77
C LEU A 67 32.45 7.75 29.86
N THR A 68 31.55 6.78 30.14
CA THR A 68 31.63 5.37 29.62
C THR A 68 30.76 4.28 30.32
N ARG A 69 30.20 3.39 29.47
CA ARG A 69 30.09 1.91 29.57
C ARG A 69 29.02 1.15 30.42
N ARG A 70 28.25 0.38 29.63
CA ARG A 70 27.96 -1.08 29.71
C ARG A 70 26.92 -1.63 30.71
N ALA A 71 25.72 -1.85 30.15
CA ALA A 71 25.13 -3.18 29.94
C ALA A 71 25.70 -4.39 30.71
N ARG A 72 24.94 -4.87 31.72
CA ARG A 72 24.56 -6.30 31.90
C ARG A 72 23.64 -6.50 33.11
N LYS A 73 22.34 -6.69 32.89
CA LYS A 73 21.49 -7.65 33.65
C LYS A 73 20.12 -7.87 33.01
N PHE A 74 20.15 -8.52 31.84
CA PHE A 74 19.13 -9.55 31.60
C PHE A 74 19.31 -10.64 32.67
N LEU A 75 18.22 -11.32 33.06
CA LEU A 75 18.11 -12.46 33.99
C LEU A 75 17.64 -12.15 35.43
N PHE A 76 16.35 -12.49 35.63
CA PHE A 76 15.63 -12.84 36.87
C PHE A 76 15.13 -11.74 37.82
N GLY A 77 13.82 -11.51 37.72
CA GLY A 77 12.96 -10.95 38.76
C GLY A 77 11.50 -11.25 38.42
N LYS A 78 10.96 -12.40 38.88
CA LYS A 78 9.55 -12.77 38.64
C LYS A 78 8.65 -11.87 39.49
N ALA A 79 7.80 -11.07 38.87
CA ALA A 79 6.72 -10.38 39.57
C ALA A 79 5.59 -11.37 39.90
N THR A 80 5.30 -11.55 41.18
CA THR A 80 4.10 -12.25 41.65
C THR A 80 2.94 -11.26 41.75
N VAL A 81 1.91 -11.46 40.94
CA VAL A 81 0.67 -10.67 40.93
C VAL A 81 -0.15 -10.99 42.19
N PRO A 82 -0.53 -10.00 43.03
CA PRO A 82 -1.57 -10.15 44.04
C PRO A 82 -2.94 -10.27 43.36
N ALA A 83 -3.80 -11.14 43.88
CA ALA A 83 -5.15 -11.32 43.34
C ALA A 83 -6.04 -10.06 43.55
N PRO A 84 -6.95 -9.75 42.61
CA PRO A 84 -7.78 -8.55 42.70
C PRO A 84 -8.89 -8.67 43.75
N THR A 85 -9.20 -7.57 44.42
CA THR A 85 -10.37 -7.43 45.32
C THR A 85 -11.51 -6.75 44.54
N PRO A 86 -12.79 -7.10 44.74
CA PRO A 86 -13.86 -6.69 43.82
C PRO A 86 -14.46 -5.32 44.17
N GLY A 87 -14.58 -4.45 43.17
CA GLY A 87 -15.36 -3.21 43.25
C GLY A 87 -14.89 -2.18 42.23
N ALA A 88 -15.55 -2.12 41.07
CA ALA A 88 -15.41 -1.17 39.95
C ALA A 88 -14.00 -0.61 39.63
N LYS A 89 -13.53 -0.80 38.38
CA LYS A 89 -12.36 -0.07 37.86
C LYS A 89 -12.61 1.44 38.04
N PRO A 90 -11.76 2.18 38.77
CA PRO A 90 -11.97 3.61 38.95
C PRO A 90 -11.77 4.35 37.62
N ILE A 91 -12.46 5.47 37.42
CA ILE A 91 -12.49 6.19 36.14
C ILE A 91 -11.53 7.39 36.09
N THR A 92 -11.06 7.69 34.89
CA THR A 92 -10.27 8.90 34.56
C THR A 92 -11.00 9.68 33.48
N VAL A 93 -11.30 10.96 33.75
CA VAL A 93 -12.00 11.86 32.81
C VAL A 93 -11.03 12.93 32.32
N GLY A 94 -11.02 13.24 31.03
CA GLY A 94 -10.33 14.41 30.48
C GLY A 94 -11.34 15.43 29.99
N PHE A 95 -11.27 16.67 30.49
CA PHE A 95 -12.03 17.77 29.91
C PHE A 95 -11.33 18.24 28.64
N TYR A 96 -12.08 18.27 27.54
CA TYR A 96 -11.59 18.65 26.22
C TYR A 96 -12.24 19.96 25.81
N THR A 97 -11.45 20.94 25.38
CA THR A 97 -11.95 22.24 24.91
C THR A 97 -11.66 22.40 23.41
N PRO A 98 -12.67 22.51 22.54
CA PRO A 98 -12.49 22.56 21.08
C PRO A 98 -11.71 23.79 20.59
N TRP A 99 -11.67 24.87 21.38
CA TRP A 99 -10.95 26.12 21.07
C TRP A 99 -9.46 26.12 21.46
N SER A 100 -8.83 24.96 21.70
CA SER A 100 -7.40 24.85 22.04
C SER A 100 -6.77 23.64 21.36
N ASP A 101 -5.74 23.87 20.55
CA ASP A 101 -5.01 22.81 19.84
C ASP A 101 -4.23 21.90 20.79
N ASP A 102 -3.79 22.43 21.94
CA ASP A 102 -3.13 21.66 23.01
C ASP A 102 -4.08 20.58 23.55
N SER A 103 -5.37 20.90 23.68
CA SER A 103 -6.40 19.97 24.12
C SER A 103 -6.57 18.79 23.15
N ALA A 104 -6.46 19.04 21.83
CA ALA A 104 -6.47 17.99 20.82
C ALA A 104 -5.18 17.15 20.83
N THR A 105 -4.03 17.80 20.96
CA THR A 105 -2.71 17.16 20.99
C THR A 105 -2.53 16.30 22.24
N SER A 106 -2.93 16.79 23.41
CA SER A 106 -2.97 16.01 24.66
C SER A 106 -3.96 14.84 24.55
N LEU A 107 -5.17 15.07 24.00
CA LEU A 107 -6.15 14.01 23.81
C LEU A 107 -5.60 12.87 22.93
N GLU A 108 -5.03 13.17 21.77
CA GLU A 108 -4.53 12.15 20.84
C GLU A 108 -3.44 11.27 21.49
N ARG A 109 -2.52 11.88 22.24
CA ARG A 109 -1.45 11.16 22.96
C ARG A 109 -1.94 10.35 24.14
N HIS A 110 -3.11 10.68 24.71
CA HIS A 110 -3.56 10.17 26.01
C HIS A 110 -4.97 9.55 26.03
N ILE A 111 -5.66 9.45 24.89
CA ILE A 111 -6.99 8.85 24.75
C ILE A 111 -7.06 7.41 25.29
N ASP A 112 -6.03 6.59 25.08
CA ASP A 112 -5.90 5.23 25.64
C ASP A 112 -5.78 5.18 27.17
N ARG A 113 -5.56 6.32 27.84
CA ARG A 113 -5.49 6.46 29.31
C ARG A 113 -6.79 6.98 29.92
N LEU A 114 -7.71 7.49 29.11
CA LEU A 114 -8.99 8.01 29.54
C LEU A 114 -10.06 6.91 29.57
N ASP A 115 -10.93 6.97 30.58
CA ASP A 115 -12.16 6.20 30.60
C ASP A 115 -13.31 7.02 30.00
N TRP A 116 -13.35 8.33 30.26
CA TRP A 116 -14.32 9.29 29.71
C TRP A 116 -13.61 10.50 29.08
N ILE A 117 -14.21 11.09 28.05
CA ILE A 117 -13.87 12.43 27.56
C ILE A 117 -15.09 13.33 27.78
N ALA A 118 -14.86 14.53 28.29
CA ALA A 118 -15.86 15.56 28.52
C ALA A 118 -15.61 16.77 27.59
N PRO A 119 -16.08 16.72 26.32
CA PRO A 119 -15.87 17.83 25.38
C PRO A 119 -16.83 18.99 25.64
N ALA A 120 -16.30 20.20 25.78
CA ALA A 120 -17.03 21.45 25.96
C ALA A 120 -17.58 21.99 24.63
N THR A 121 -18.48 21.22 23.99
CA THR A 121 -19.04 21.53 22.66
C THR A 121 -20.52 21.95 22.70
N LEU A 122 -21.13 22.07 23.88
CA LEU A 122 -22.53 22.46 24.05
C LEU A 122 -22.66 23.69 24.95
N SER A 123 -23.26 24.76 24.44
CA SER A 123 -23.60 25.97 25.20
C SER A 123 -25.09 26.29 25.09
N VAL A 124 -25.66 26.91 26.13
CA VAL A 124 -27.05 27.38 26.15
C VAL A 124 -27.09 28.91 26.05
N ASP A 125 -27.70 29.44 24.99
CA ASP A 125 -27.81 30.88 24.81
C ASP A 125 -28.89 31.53 25.70
N GLY A 126 -28.92 32.87 25.74
CA GLY A 126 -29.90 33.63 26.50
C GLY A 126 -31.36 33.48 26.05
N THR A 127 -31.62 32.82 24.91
CA THR A 127 -32.97 32.46 24.44
C THR A 127 -33.41 31.07 24.88
N GLY A 128 -32.46 30.24 25.34
CA GLY A 128 -32.68 28.85 25.71
C GLY A 128 -32.46 27.83 24.58
N ALA A 129 -31.80 28.25 23.50
CA ALA A 129 -31.39 27.37 22.41
C ALA A 129 -30.01 26.75 22.67
N LEU A 130 -29.82 25.54 22.18
CA LEU A 130 -28.56 24.79 22.28
C LEU A 130 -27.63 25.16 21.10
N LYS A 131 -26.55 25.89 21.38
CA LYS A 131 -25.44 26.12 20.44
C LYS A 131 -24.51 24.91 20.51
N ILE A 132 -24.15 24.37 19.35
CA ILE A 132 -23.27 23.19 19.20
C ILE A 132 -22.04 23.66 18.43
N GLU A 133 -20.86 23.33 18.96
CA GLU A 133 -19.59 23.54 18.28
C GLU A 133 -19.23 22.26 17.50
N ASP A 134 -19.13 22.38 16.17
CA ASP A 134 -18.77 21.27 15.29
C ASP A 134 -17.24 21.15 15.19
N ASP A 135 -16.68 20.14 15.88
CA ASP A 135 -15.25 19.88 15.91
C ASP A 135 -14.89 18.64 15.08
N ALA A 136 -14.25 18.88 13.93
CA ALA A 136 -13.77 17.83 13.03
C ALA A 136 -12.53 17.08 13.54
N ARG A 137 -11.67 17.73 14.34
CA ARG A 137 -10.43 17.18 14.88
C ARG A 137 -10.75 16.17 15.99
N LEU A 138 -11.64 16.53 16.92
CA LEU A 138 -12.21 15.61 17.92
C LEU A 138 -12.90 14.42 17.25
N ALA A 139 -13.70 14.66 16.21
CA ALA A 139 -14.37 13.58 15.47
C ALA A 139 -13.37 12.61 14.80
N HIS A 140 -12.25 13.13 14.28
CA HIS A 140 -11.17 12.32 13.72
C HIS A 140 -10.47 11.46 14.79
N ILE A 141 -10.01 12.08 15.88
CA ILE A 141 -9.33 11.39 17.01
C ILE A 141 -10.22 10.27 17.59
N LEU A 142 -11.52 10.53 17.78
CA LEU A 142 -12.49 9.52 18.24
C LEU A 142 -12.73 8.39 17.22
N ALA A 143 -12.55 8.65 15.92
CA ALA A 143 -12.72 7.65 14.88
C ALA A 143 -11.53 6.70 14.80
N THR A 144 -10.30 7.21 14.95
CA THR A 144 -9.03 6.45 14.86
C THR A 144 -8.64 5.73 16.15
N ALA A 145 -9.11 6.18 17.31
CA ALA A 145 -8.78 5.61 18.61
C ALA A 145 -9.06 4.09 18.74
N LEU A 146 -8.03 3.34 19.15
CA LEU A 146 -8.07 1.90 19.39
C LEU A 146 -8.96 1.53 20.58
N HIS A 147 -8.88 2.29 21.68
CA HIS A 147 -9.82 2.23 22.78
C HIS A 147 -10.72 3.47 22.73
N ARG A 148 -12.03 3.25 22.71
CA ARG A 148 -13.01 4.35 22.67
C ARG A 148 -13.52 4.64 24.09
N PRO A 149 -13.11 5.75 24.73
CA PRO A 149 -13.67 6.19 26.00
C PRO A 149 -15.14 6.62 25.84
N LEU A 150 -15.85 6.76 26.96
CA LEU A 150 -17.20 7.30 26.96
C LEU A 150 -17.17 8.81 26.71
N VAL A 151 -17.77 9.25 25.61
CA VAL A 151 -17.94 10.69 25.34
C VAL A 151 -19.18 11.19 26.11
N VAL A 152 -18.96 12.18 26.98
CA VAL A 152 -19.98 12.79 27.85
C VAL A 152 -19.86 14.31 27.72
N PRO A 153 -20.43 14.92 26.67
CA PRO A 153 -20.28 16.35 26.39
C PRO A 153 -20.71 17.24 27.54
N VAL A 154 -19.97 18.34 27.71
CA VAL A 154 -20.21 19.36 28.71
C VAL A 154 -21.21 20.38 28.16
N LEU A 155 -22.31 20.58 28.88
CA LEU A 155 -23.37 21.54 28.62
C LEU A 155 -23.18 22.75 29.52
N GLN A 156 -22.66 23.83 28.95
CA GLN A 156 -22.29 25.04 29.66
C GLN A 156 -23.35 26.14 29.53
N ASN A 157 -23.39 27.05 30.50
CA ASN A 157 -24.11 28.33 30.42
C ASN A 157 -23.17 29.49 30.03
N THR A 158 -22.19 29.24 29.17
CA THR A 158 -21.32 30.25 28.58
C THR A 158 -21.88 30.78 27.27
N LEU A 159 -21.64 32.06 26.98
CA LEU A 159 -21.82 32.63 25.65
C LEU A 159 -20.63 33.54 25.37
N ASP A 160 -19.89 33.25 24.29
CA ASP A 160 -18.73 34.01 23.81
C ASP A 160 -17.68 34.28 24.91
N GLY A 161 -17.42 33.26 25.74
CA GLY A 161 -16.48 33.28 26.87
C GLY A 161 -17.08 33.67 28.22
N GLU A 162 -18.26 34.31 28.24
CA GLU A 162 -18.86 34.88 29.45
C GLU A 162 -19.93 33.99 30.08
N TRP A 163 -19.92 33.87 31.41
CA TRP A 163 -20.87 33.05 32.18
C TRP A 163 -22.25 33.72 32.34
N GLN A 164 -23.31 33.05 31.87
CA GLN A 164 -24.68 33.56 31.80
C GLN A 164 -25.58 33.04 32.94
N GLY A 165 -25.13 33.16 34.19
CA GLY A 165 -25.82 32.62 35.39
C GLY A 165 -27.29 33.05 35.54
N ASP A 166 -27.59 34.33 35.36
CA ASP A 166 -28.96 34.85 35.47
C ASP A 166 -29.88 34.39 34.31
N ALA A 167 -29.34 34.31 33.09
CA ALA A 167 -30.10 33.82 31.93
C ALA A 167 -30.40 32.32 32.08
N ALA A 168 -29.43 31.53 32.53
CA ALA A 168 -29.62 30.12 32.86
C ALA A 168 -30.63 29.94 34.01
N ALA A 169 -30.57 30.76 35.07
CA ALA A 169 -31.57 30.74 36.14
C ALA A 169 -32.99 31.06 35.62
N ALA A 170 -33.12 32.05 34.73
CA ALA A 170 -34.40 32.41 34.11
C ALA A 170 -34.91 31.30 33.16
N GLN A 171 -34.03 30.62 32.44
CA GLN A 171 -34.35 29.45 31.61
C GLN A 171 -34.88 28.30 32.46
N LEU A 172 -34.18 27.96 33.55
CA LEU A 172 -34.53 26.84 34.43
C LEU A 172 -35.78 27.10 35.28
N ALA A 173 -36.14 28.35 35.55
CA ALA A 173 -37.36 28.70 36.28
C ALA A 173 -38.67 28.32 35.55
N SER A 174 -38.63 28.12 34.23
CA SER A 174 -39.81 27.89 33.40
C SER A 174 -39.92 26.43 32.94
N PRO A 175 -40.96 25.67 33.34
CA PRO A 175 -41.07 24.24 33.00
C PRO A 175 -41.07 23.95 31.50
N SER A 176 -41.75 24.78 30.70
CA SER A 176 -41.75 24.63 29.23
C SER A 176 -40.37 24.85 28.62
N ARG A 177 -39.57 25.77 29.16
CA ARG A 177 -38.22 26.05 28.69
C ARG A 177 -37.20 24.99 29.15
N ARG A 178 -37.35 24.46 30.37
CA ARG A 178 -36.60 23.27 30.83
C ARG A 178 -36.83 22.06 29.92
N HIS A 179 -38.08 21.65 29.73
CA HIS A 179 -38.39 20.50 28.88
C HIS A 179 -37.98 20.70 27.42
N ALA A 180 -37.97 21.94 26.91
CA ALA A 180 -37.41 22.26 25.59
C ALA A 180 -35.88 22.07 25.54
N LEU A 181 -35.14 22.43 26.59
CA LEU A 181 -33.70 22.18 26.69
C LEU A 181 -33.41 20.67 26.85
N GLU A 182 -34.18 19.96 27.68
CA GLU A 182 -34.08 18.50 27.85
C GLU A 182 -34.30 17.75 26.53
N ALA A 183 -35.29 18.20 25.73
CA ALA A 183 -35.55 17.67 24.40
C ALA A 183 -34.39 17.94 23.41
N GLN A 184 -33.81 19.16 23.41
CA GLN A 184 -32.66 19.51 22.58
C GLN A 184 -31.44 18.65 22.91
N VAL A 185 -31.09 18.52 24.20
CA VAL A 185 -29.98 17.66 24.66
C VAL A 185 -30.22 16.19 24.30
N SER A 186 -31.44 15.69 24.52
CA SER A 186 -31.79 14.30 24.15
C SER A 186 -31.71 14.05 22.63
N ALA A 187 -32.09 15.03 21.80
CA ALA A 187 -32.02 14.94 20.34
C ALA A 187 -30.56 14.98 19.85
N TYR A 188 -29.71 15.83 20.43
CA TYR A 188 -28.28 15.85 20.16
C TYR A 188 -27.61 14.51 20.47
N LEU A 189 -27.87 13.95 21.67
CA LEU A 189 -27.31 12.65 22.06
C LEU A 189 -27.87 11.48 21.22
N ASP A 190 -29.12 11.58 20.71
CA ASP A 190 -29.67 10.64 19.73
C ASP A 190 -29.01 10.76 18.34
N LYS A 191 -28.59 11.97 17.92
CA LYS A 191 -27.84 12.22 16.67
C LYS A 191 -26.41 11.68 16.75
N THR A 192 -25.71 11.89 17.86
CA THR A 192 -24.28 11.55 18.01
C THR A 192 -24.03 10.14 18.56
N GLY A 193 -24.97 9.55 19.29
CA GLY A 193 -24.79 8.27 19.98
C GLY A 193 -23.95 8.36 21.25
N TYR A 194 -23.65 9.57 21.75
CA TYR A 194 -22.83 9.76 22.95
C TYR A 194 -23.48 9.24 24.24
N ALA A 195 -22.64 8.96 25.24
CA ALA A 195 -22.96 8.14 26.39
C ALA A 195 -23.72 8.87 27.52
N GLY A 196 -23.79 10.20 27.45
CA GLY A 196 -24.40 11.01 28.49
C GLY A 196 -24.17 12.50 28.25
N VAL A 197 -24.45 13.30 29.28
CA VAL A 197 -24.16 14.75 29.33
C VAL A 197 -23.62 15.12 30.71
N MET A 198 -22.73 16.09 30.75
CA MET A 198 -22.22 16.73 31.95
C MET A 198 -22.75 18.15 31.99
N VAL A 199 -23.58 18.50 32.97
CA VAL A 199 -24.12 19.86 33.09
C VAL A 199 -23.15 20.70 33.91
N ASP A 200 -22.70 21.80 33.34
CA ASP A 200 -21.65 22.67 33.87
C ASP A 200 -22.16 24.10 33.90
N PHE A 201 -23.03 24.35 34.90
CA PHE A 201 -23.74 25.61 35.03
C PHE A 201 -23.15 26.41 36.20
N GLU A 202 -22.26 27.34 35.86
CA GLU A 202 -21.56 28.19 36.82
C GLU A 202 -22.23 29.55 37.00
N THR A 203 -21.74 30.34 37.97
CA THR A 203 -22.29 31.66 38.40
C THR A 203 -23.79 31.67 38.76
N MET A 204 -24.39 30.50 38.97
CA MET A 204 -25.82 30.33 39.25
C MET A 204 -26.25 30.97 40.58
N PRO A 205 -27.26 31.86 40.61
CA PRO A 205 -27.78 32.44 41.83
C PRO A 205 -28.34 31.39 42.81
N ALA A 206 -28.06 31.54 44.12
CA ALA A 206 -28.51 30.67 45.22
C ALA A 206 -29.95 30.13 45.07
N ALA A 207 -30.89 31.02 44.79
CA ALA A 207 -32.32 30.74 44.70
C ALA A 207 -32.71 29.87 43.49
N SER A 208 -31.81 29.73 42.50
CA SER A 208 -32.01 28.94 41.28
C SER A 208 -31.55 27.48 41.40
N LEU A 209 -30.67 27.15 42.37
CA LEU A 209 -30.15 25.80 42.58
C LEU A 209 -31.23 24.70 42.79
N PRO A 210 -32.41 24.98 43.38
CA PRO A 210 -33.54 24.03 43.36
C PRO A 210 -34.05 23.70 41.95
N ASN A 211 -34.09 24.69 41.04
CA ASN A 211 -34.54 24.50 39.66
C ASN A 211 -33.48 23.74 38.83
N LEU A 212 -32.18 23.98 39.09
CA LEU A 212 -31.09 23.18 38.51
C LEU A 212 -31.16 21.71 38.95
N ARG A 213 -31.45 21.44 40.23
CA ARG A 213 -31.68 20.06 40.69
C ARG A 213 -32.92 19.41 40.09
N LEU A 214 -33.98 20.19 39.87
CA LEU A 214 -35.21 19.72 39.21
C LEU A 214 -34.91 19.33 37.75
N PHE A 215 -34.25 20.21 36.99
CA PHE A 215 -33.77 19.96 35.62
C PHE A 215 -32.92 18.69 35.53
N LEU A 216 -31.93 18.52 36.41
CA LEU A 216 -31.08 17.33 36.41
C LEU A 216 -31.89 16.05 36.65
N GLY A 217 -32.89 16.10 37.54
CA GLY A 217 -33.78 14.97 37.80
C GLY A 217 -34.71 14.64 36.63
N GLU A 218 -35.28 15.66 36.00
CA GLU A 218 -36.13 15.56 34.80
C GLU A 218 -35.33 14.99 33.61
N LEU A 219 -34.17 15.59 33.30
CA LEU A 219 -33.23 15.15 32.27
C LEU A 219 -32.75 13.71 32.49
N ARG A 220 -32.37 13.35 33.73
CA ARG A 220 -31.94 11.99 34.06
C ARG A 220 -33.07 10.97 33.89
N ALA A 221 -34.31 11.32 34.27
CA ALA A 221 -35.46 10.46 34.04
C ALA A 221 -35.76 10.25 32.55
N GLN A 222 -35.59 11.28 31.72
CA GLN A 222 -35.74 11.20 30.26
C GLN A 222 -34.64 10.36 29.58
N LEU A 223 -33.40 10.44 30.07
CA LEU A 223 -32.23 9.77 29.48
C LEU A 223 -32.03 8.32 29.98
N ALA A 224 -32.53 7.98 31.17
CA ALA A 224 -32.38 6.64 31.78
C ALA A 224 -32.85 5.45 30.89
N PRO A 225 -33.97 5.52 30.12
CA PRO A 225 -34.39 4.42 29.25
C PRO A 225 -33.41 4.08 28.12
N ARG A 226 -32.49 5.01 27.79
CA ARG A 226 -31.42 4.83 26.80
C ARG A 226 -30.08 4.47 27.46
N HIS A 227 -30.06 4.22 28.77
CA HIS A 227 -28.86 3.97 29.58
C HIS A 227 -27.80 5.09 29.52
N ARG A 228 -28.22 6.34 29.25
CA ARG A 228 -27.32 7.50 29.21
C ARG A 228 -27.11 8.10 30.60
N ILE A 229 -25.90 8.60 30.81
CA ILE A 229 -25.43 9.17 32.08
C ILE A 229 -25.81 10.66 32.16
N VAL A 230 -26.31 11.11 33.32
CA VAL A 230 -26.35 12.54 33.65
C VAL A 230 -25.35 12.81 34.77
N SER A 231 -24.37 13.68 34.48
CA SER A 231 -23.41 14.18 35.47
C SER A 231 -23.53 15.69 35.61
N VAL A 232 -22.99 16.24 36.69
CA VAL A 232 -22.98 17.68 36.96
C VAL A 232 -21.65 18.06 37.60
N THR A 233 -21.05 19.17 37.17
CA THR A 233 -19.92 19.80 37.88
C THR A 233 -20.44 20.54 39.11
N MET A 234 -19.57 20.85 40.07
CA MET A 234 -19.89 21.80 41.14
C MET A 234 -18.63 22.38 41.78
N PRO A 235 -18.67 23.67 42.18
CA PRO A 235 -17.64 24.25 43.02
C PRO A 235 -17.58 23.52 44.37
N ILE A 236 -16.38 23.17 44.83
CA ILE A 236 -16.21 22.47 46.10
C ILE A 236 -16.26 23.39 47.32
N ASP A 237 -16.04 24.69 47.11
CA ASP A 237 -16.00 25.73 48.16
C ASP A 237 -17.14 26.76 48.04
N ASN A 238 -18.37 26.26 47.85
CA ASN A 238 -19.57 27.09 47.93
C ASN A 238 -20.63 26.40 48.84
N PRO A 239 -21.01 26.99 49.98
CA PRO A 239 -21.93 26.38 50.94
C PRO A 239 -23.38 26.25 50.44
N GLU A 240 -23.76 26.96 49.38
CA GLU A 240 -25.09 26.87 48.77
C GLU A 240 -25.24 25.61 47.91
N TRP A 241 -24.13 25.09 47.39
CA TRP A 241 -24.08 23.85 46.63
C TRP A 241 -24.02 22.66 47.60
N SER A 242 -25.00 21.76 47.51
CA SER A 242 -25.10 20.60 48.39
C SER A 242 -24.81 19.30 47.61
N PRO A 243 -23.60 18.72 47.71
CA PRO A 243 -23.27 17.47 47.03
C PRO A 243 -24.27 16.35 47.30
N ARG A 244 -24.79 16.26 48.54
CA ARG A 244 -25.81 15.26 48.90
C ARG A 244 -27.14 15.47 48.16
N ALA A 245 -27.55 16.72 47.90
CA ALA A 245 -28.78 17.01 47.17
C ALA A 245 -28.63 16.73 45.67
N PHE A 246 -27.51 17.15 45.07
CA PHE A 246 -27.20 16.86 43.66
C PHE A 246 -27.00 15.36 43.41
N ALA A 247 -26.43 14.62 44.36
CA ALA A 247 -26.27 13.16 44.26
C ALA A 247 -27.58 12.36 44.18
N GLN A 248 -28.73 12.96 44.49
CA GLN A 248 -30.04 12.33 44.32
C GLN A 248 -30.53 12.44 42.87
N VAL A 249 -30.14 13.49 42.15
CA VAL A 249 -30.65 13.85 40.82
C VAL A 249 -29.67 13.61 39.68
N ALA A 250 -28.36 13.49 39.95
CA ALA A 250 -27.34 13.10 38.96
C ALA A 250 -26.78 11.68 39.24
N ASP A 251 -26.26 11.01 38.22
CA ASP A 251 -25.57 9.72 38.35
C ASP A 251 -24.17 9.88 38.95
N ARG A 252 -23.41 10.87 38.47
CA ARG A 252 -22.08 11.26 38.98
C ARG A 252 -22.02 12.76 39.27
N LEU A 253 -21.17 13.14 40.22
CA LEU A 253 -20.81 14.52 40.52
C LEU A 253 -19.34 14.71 40.21
N VAL A 254 -18.99 15.77 39.50
CA VAL A 254 -17.61 16.21 39.29
C VAL A 254 -17.35 17.37 40.25
N LEU A 255 -16.52 17.16 41.27
CA LEU A 255 -16.20 18.17 42.28
C LEU A 255 -14.96 18.93 41.82
N MET A 256 -15.10 20.23 41.55
CA MET A 256 -14.00 21.10 41.12
C MET A 256 -13.14 21.42 42.34
N ALA A 257 -12.03 20.69 42.50
CA ALA A 257 -11.16 20.75 43.67
C ALA A 257 -9.90 21.58 43.39
N TYR A 258 -10.13 22.74 42.81
CA TYR A 258 -9.17 23.78 42.46
C TYR A 258 -9.83 25.16 42.65
N ASP A 259 -9.13 26.24 42.32
CA ASP A 259 -9.57 27.63 42.51
C ASP A 259 -9.81 28.05 43.97
N GLU A 260 -8.91 27.63 44.89
CA GLU A 260 -8.72 28.29 46.19
C GLU A 260 -8.34 29.78 45.99
N HIS A 261 -7.51 30.02 44.98
CA HIS A 261 -7.17 31.32 44.42
C HIS A 261 -7.44 31.27 42.91
N TRP A 262 -8.16 32.26 42.37
CA TRP A 262 -8.71 32.27 41.02
C TRP A 262 -8.63 33.66 40.37
N GLN A 263 -9.03 33.80 39.10
CA GLN A 263 -8.80 35.01 38.29
C GLN A 263 -9.32 36.32 38.92
N GLY A 264 -10.50 36.30 39.55
CA GLY A 264 -11.08 37.45 40.26
C GLY A 264 -10.72 37.51 41.76
N GLY A 265 -9.81 36.66 42.22
CA GLY A 265 -9.31 36.59 43.59
C GLY A 265 -7.94 37.26 43.78
N THR A 266 -7.38 37.16 44.99
CA THR A 266 -6.01 37.59 45.29
C THR A 266 -4.99 36.51 44.90
N PRO A 267 -3.72 36.85 44.60
CA PRO A 267 -2.68 35.86 44.29
C PRO A 267 -2.49 34.82 45.40
N GLY A 268 -2.20 33.57 45.03
CA GLY A 268 -1.91 32.49 45.96
C GLY A 268 -2.00 31.08 45.35
N PRO A 269 -1.77 30.02 46.14
CA PRO A 269 -1.77 28.64 45.66
C PRO A 269 -3.15 28.21 45.18
N ILE A 270 -3.25 27.76 43.92
CA ILE A 270 -4.54 27.45 43.26
C ILE A 270 -5.32 26.33 43.98
N ALA A 271 -4.65 25.37 44.62
CA ALA A 271 -5.31 24.32 45.40
C ALA A 271 -4.39 23.69 46.46
N SER A 272 -4.17 24.40 47.57
CA SER A 272 -3.25 23.97 48.62
C SER A 272 -3.66 22.63 49.24
N ASN A 273 -2.69 21.77 49.58
CA ASN A 273 -2.95 20.46 50.19
C ASN A 273 -3.84 20.53 51.46
N PRO A 274 -3.70 21.52 52.38
CA PRO A 274 -4.60 21.67 53.52
C PRO A 274 -6.04 21.99 53.12
N TRP A 275 -6.25 22.94 52.21
CA TRP A 275 -7.57 23.30 51.68
C TRP A 275 -8.20 22.12 50.93
N PHE A 276 -7.46 21.54 49.98
CA PHE A 276 -7.90 20.40 49.18
C PHE A 276 -8.35 19.23 50.07
N ALA A 277 -7.53 18.84 51.06
CA ALA A 277 -7.88 17.78 52.00
C ALA A 277 -9.15 18.11 52.80
N GLN A 278 -9.32 19.36 53.24
CA GLN A 278 -10.48 19.79 54.02
C GLN A 278 -11.75 19.81 53.17
N LYS A 279 -11.74 20.47 52.01
CA LYS A 279 -12.90 20.65 51.14
C LYS A 279 -13.35 19.33 50.52
N VAL A 280 -12.42 18.50 50.05
CA VAL A 280 -12.74 17.16 49.53
C VAL A 280 -13.29 16.26 50.64
N ALA A 281 -12.71 16.25 51.85
CA ALA A 281 -13.27 15.49 52.97
C ALA A 281 -14.68 15.98 53.37
N HIS A 282 -14.94 17.29 53.31
CA HIS A 282 -16.24 17.89 53.59
C HIS A 282 -17.29 17.53 52.53
N ALA A 283 -16.99 17.71 51.24
CA ALA A 283 -17.92 17.41 50.14
C ALA A 283 -18.28 15.91 50.07
N LEU A 284 -17.36 15.03 50.47
CA LEU A 284 -17.59 13.59 50.58
C LEU A 284 -18.38 13.16 51.84
N ALA A 285 -18.75 14.08 52.74
CA ALA A 285 -19.39 13.77 54.02
C ALA A 285 -20.86 13.30 53.85
N GLY A 286 -21.04 11.99 53.81
CA GLY A 286 -22.34 11.36 53.54
C GLY A 286 -22.72 11.33 52.06
N LEU A 287 -21.72 11.38 51.17
CA LEU A 287 -21.85 11.09 49.74
C LEU A 287 -21.39 9.64 49.47
N PRO A 288 -22.11 8.83 48.66
CA PRO A 288 -21.61 7.53 48.22
C PRO A 288 -20.32 7.70 47.42
N ARG A 289 -19.22 7.03 47.81
CA ARG A 289 -17.89 7.25 47.21
C ARG A 289 -17.89 7.06 45.69
N GLY A 290 -18.56 6.03 45.18
CA GLY A 290 -18.74 5.78 43.74
C GLY A 290 -19.69 6.74 43.00
N LYS A 291 -20.06 7.88 43.59
CA LYS A 291 -20.72 9.00 42.88
C LYS A 291 -19.81 10.21 42.66
N ALA A 292 -18.73 10.37 43.43
CA ALA A 292 -17.82 11.49 43.29
C ALA A 292 -16.71 11.19 42.29
N ILE A 293 -16.46 12.16 41.41
CA ILE A 293 -15.26 12.29 40.58
C ILE A 293 -14.60 13.59 41.06
N ILE A 294 -13.31 13.57 41.37
CA ILE A 294 -12.60 14.78 41.81
C ILE A 294 -11.87 15.36 40.60
N ALA A 295 -12.26 16.57 40.18
CA ALA A 295 -11.53 17.28 39.15
C ALA A 295 -10.30 17.96 39.77
N LEU A 296 -9.16 17.74 39.13
CA LEU A 296 -7.84 18.22 39.51
C LEU A 296 -7.43 19.26 38.46
N GLY A 297 -6.96 20.41 38.92
CA GLY A 297 -6.42 21.45 38.05
C GLY A 297 -4.96 21.15 37.73
N GLU A 298 -4.58 21.27 36.46
CA GLU A 298 -3.18 21.32 36.02
C GLU A 298 -3.05 22.52 35.06
N TYR A 299 -2.76 23.68 35.63
CA TYR A 299 -2.66 24.98 34.97
C TYR A 299 -2.00 25.99 35.92
N ALA A 300 -1.79 27.22 35.46
CA ALA A 300 -1.25 28.32 36.24
C ALA A 300 -2.10 29.59 36.10
N TYR A 301 -1.88 30.55 37.00
CA TYR A 301 -2.40 31.92 36.92
C TYR A 301 -1.26 32.91 37.12
N ASN A 302 -1.21 33.94 36.28
CA ASN A 302 -0.33 35.10 36.42
C ASN A 302 -1.16 36.32 36.83
N TRP A 303 -1.03 36.76 38.08
CA TRP A 303 -1.69 37.97 38.60
C TRP A 303 -0.82 39.21 38.37
N HIS A 304 -1.41 40.25 37.77
CA HIS A 304 -0.79 41.56 37.57
C HIS A 304 -1.88 42.65 37.46
N ASP A 305 -1.57 43.89 37.81
CA ASP A 305 -2.46 45.06 37.68
C ASP A 305 -3.89 44.91 38.26
N GLY A 306 -4.08 44.01 39.22
CA GLY A 306 -5.40 43.71 39.82
C GLY A 306 -6.30 42.81 38.98
N LYS A 307 -5.76 42.16 37.95
CA LYS A 307 -6.38 41.10 37.14
C LYS A 307 -5.49 39.84 37.18
N ALA A 308 -5.91 38.76 36.51
CA ALA A 308 -5.06 37.59 36.32
C ALA A 308 -5.38 36.84 35.02
N ASP A 309 -4.33 36.43 34.32
CA ASP A 309 -4.43 35.66 33.09
C ASP A 309 -4.22 34.17 33.40
N SER A 310 -4.99 33.29 32.74
CA SER A 310 -4.86 31.83 32.87
C SER A 310 -3.79 31.33 31.92
N MET A 311 -2.94 30.42 32.39
CA MET A 311 -1.81 29.87 31.64
C MET A 311 -1.77 28.34 31.74
N THR A 312 -1.20 27.66 30.75
CA THR A 312 -0.78 26.26 30.87
C THR A 312 0.43 26.14 31.79
N VAL A 313 0.72 24.93 32.29
CA VAL A 313 1.96 24.70 33.04
C VAL A 313 3.19 24.88 32.14
N GLU A 314 3.08 24.57 30.84
CA GLU A 314 4.14 24.80 29.86
C GLU A 314 4.42 26.29 29.63
N GLU A 315 3.38 27.14 29.57
CA GLU A 315 3.52 28.61 29.49
C GLU A 315 4.16 29.18 30.75
N ALA A 316 3.78 28.71 31.95
CA ALA A 316 4.40 29.16 33.20
C ALA A 316 5.87 28.73 33.35
N TRP A 317 6.31 27.67 32.65
CA TRP A 317 7.74 27.34 32.58
C TRP A 317 8.50 28.25 31.60
N LEU A 318 7.86 28.72 30.54
CA LEU A 318 8.44 29.65 29.57
C LEU A 318 8.55 31.06 30.17
N ASP A 319 7.47 31.58 30.75
CA ASP A 319 7.44 32.85 31.48
C ASP A 319 8.48 32.91 32.62
N ALA A 320 8.64 31.82 33.37
CA ALA A 320 9.73 31.71 34.35
C ALA A 320 11.13 31.71 33.72
N HIS A 321 11.29 31.16 32.51
CA HIS A 321 12.56 31.18 31.77
C HIS A 321 12.92 32.60 31.31
N ASP A 322 11.96 33.29 30.70
CA ASP A 322 12.16 34.58 30.05
C ASP A 322 12.30 35.72 31.06
N SER A 323 11.54 35.67 32.16
CA SER A 323 11.77 36.52 33.35
C SER A 323 13.09 36.22 34.08
N THR A 324 13.83 35.20 33.67
CA THR A 324 15.07 34.69 34.32
C THR A 324 14.87 34.25 35.78
N THR A 325 13.64 33.90 36.15
CA THR A 325 13.29 33.42 37.48
C THR A 325 13.28 31.89 37.57
N ALA A 326 12.80 31.33 38.68
CA ALA A 326 12.68 29.89 38.87
C ALA A 326 11.51 29.59 39.80
N PRO A 327 10.59 28.67 39.43
CA PRO A 327 9.48 28.27 40.31
C PRO A 327 10.00 27.70 41.63
N GLN A 328 9.42 28.18 42.73
CA GLN A 328 9.74 27.76 44.09
C GLN A 328 8.59 26.96 44.68
N PHE A 329 8.91 25.79 45.23
CA PHE A 329 7.95 24.92 45.92
C PHE A 329 7.70 25.44 47.34
N ASP A 330 6.47 25.86 47.64
CA ASP A 330 6.05 26.13 49.01
C ASP A 330 5.63 24.82 49.69
N ALA A 331 6.35 24.42 50.74
CA ALA A 331 6.09 23.16 51.43
C ALA A 331 4.82 23.15 52.31
N MET A 332 4.18 24.30 52.55
CA MET A 332 2.93 24.37 53.33
C MET A 332 1.70 24.11 52.46
N SER A 333 1.62 24.75 51.29
CA SER A 333 0.61 24.47 50.27
C SER A 333 0.91 23.20 49.49
N GLY A 334 2.17 22.97 49.15
CA GLY A 334 2.64 21.94 48.22
C GLY A 334 2.41 22.31 46.75
N ASN A 335 2.27 23.61 46.46
CA ASN A 335 2.24 24.19 45.11
C ASN A 335 3.58 24.86 44.78
N ALA A 336 3.85 25.05 43.50
CA ALA A 336 4.96 25.88 43.02
C ALA A 336 4.46 27.27 42.60
N GLY A 337 5.30 28.28 42.76
CA GLY A 337 5.05 29.65 42.32
C GLY A 337 6.30 30.51 42.31
N TYR A 338 6.21 31.69 41.70
CA TYR A 338 7.29 32.68 41.60
C TYR A 338 6.71 34.08 41.38
N SER A 339 7.56 35.11 41.46
CA SER A 339 7.20 36.49 41.20
C SER A 339 8.34 37.17 40.44
N TYR A 340 8.02 38.12 39.58
CA TYR A 340 8.98 38.99 38.89
C TYR A 340 8.39 40.38 38.67
N ASP A 341 9.25 41.35 38.38
CA ASP A 341 8.87 42.72 38.02
C ASP A 341 9.21 42.91 36.53
N ASP A 342 8.24 43.31 35.70
CA ASP A 342 8.51 43.67 34.30
C ASP A 342 9.13 45.07 34.23
N ALA A 343 10.32 45.14 33.63
CA ALA A 343 11.09 46.38 33.47
C ALA A 343 11.09 46.92 32.03
N GLN A 344 10.32 46.31 31.10
CA GLN A 344 10.21 46.78 29.71
C GLN A 344 9.00 47.69 29.48
N SER A 345 7.97 47.61 30.32
CA SER A 345 6.85 48.55 30.34
C SER A 345 7.19 49.83 31.13
N ASP A 346 6.55 50.95 30.79
CA ASP A 346 6.82 52.28 31.38
C ASP A 346 6.10 52.44 32.74
N GLY A 347 6.34 51.49 33.65
CA GLY A 347 5.68 51.31 34.94
C GLY A 347 6.24 50.10 35.70
N ASP A 348 6.14 50.10 37.04
CA ASP A 348 6.69 49.05 37.91
C ASP A 348 5.64 47.91 38.04
N HIS A 349 5.50 47.09 36.99
CA HIS A 349 4.46 46.06 36.88
C HIS A 349 4.91 44.73 37.49
N ARG A 350 4.42 44.43 38.70
CA ARG A 350 4.70 43.18 39.42
C ARG A 350 3.77 42.06 38.97
N HIS A 351 4.36 40.92 38.64
CA HIS A 351 3.69 39.65 38.34
C HIS A 351 3.88 38.66 39.50
N ASP A 352 2.79 37.99 39.89
CA ASP A 352 2.78 36.90 40.87
C ASP A 352 2.15 35.66 40.21
N VAL A 353 2.95 34.60 40.01
CA VAL A 353 2.54 33.38 39.30
C VAL A 353 2.47 32.17 40.24
N TRP A 354 1.37 31.43 40.20
CA TRP A 354 1.22 30.14 40.88
C TRP A 354 0.74 29.07 39.91
N MET A 355 1.21 27.83 40.11
CA MET A 355 0.87 26.69 39.28
C MET A 355 0.39 25.47 40.08
N LEU A 356 -0.43 24.64 39.44
CA LEU A 356 -0.64 23.25 39.80
C LEU A 356 0.06 22.38 38.77
N ASP A 357 1.14 21.73 39.21
CA ASP A 357 1.94 20.81 38.42
C ASP A 357 1.76 19.37 38.91
N ALA A 358 2.43 18.43 38.24
CA ALA A 358 2.33 17.02 38.59
C ALA A 358 2.86 16.68 40.00
N ALA A 359 3.71 17.52 40.61
CA ALA A 359 4.20 17.31 41.97
C ALA A 359 3.11 17.68 43.01
N ALA A 360 2.41 18.80 42.80
CA ALA A 360 1.22 19.17 43.56
C ALA A 360 0.13 18.09 43.41
N THR A 361 -0.21 17.72 42.18
CA THR A 361 -1.27 16.75 41.86
C THR A 361 -0.98 15.35 42.39
N TRP A 362 0.28 14.89 42.41
CA TRP A 362 0.63 13.63 43.09
C TRP A 362 0.25 13.66 44.58
N SER A 363 0.51 14.77 45.27
CA SER A 363 0.19 14.94 46.70
C SER A 363 -1.32 14.95 46.93
N GLN A 364 -2.08 15.63 46.06
CA GLN A 364 -3.54 15.56 46.03
C GLN A 364 -4.06 14.13 45.81
N MET A 365 -3.52 13.38 44.84
CA MET A 365 -3.85 11.95 44.64
C MET A 365 -3.55 11.08 45.86
N LYS A 366 -2.46 11.36 46.60
CA LYS A 366 -2.19 10.68 47.89
C LYS A 366 -3.23 10.99 48.96
N ILE A 367 -3.77 12.22 48.99
CA ILE A 367 -4.89 12.60 49.84
C ILE A 367 -6.16 11.83 49.42
N LEU A 368 -6.48 11.78 48.12
CA LEU A 368 -7.63 11.02 47.60
C LEU A 368 -7.59 9.53 47.96
N SER A 369 -6.42 8.89 47.91
CA SER A 369 -6.26 7.51 48.39
C SER A 369 -6.68 7.32 49.85
N ARG A 370 -6.34 8.27 50.74
CA ARG A 370 -6.72 8.20 52.17
C ARG A 370 -8.20 8.49 52.38
N LEU A 371 -8.80 9.30 51.50
CA LEU A 371 -10.24 9.57 51.48
C LEU A 371 -11.05 8.49 50.73
N GLY A 372 -10.41 7.44 50.21
CA GLY A 372 -11.09 6.31 49.55
C GLY A 372 -11.77 6.70 48.25
N VAL A 373 -11.18 7.63 47.48
CA VAL A 373 -11.65 8.03 46.14
C VAL A 373 -10.60 7.65 45.10
N GLY A 374 -11.05 6.98 44.03
CA GLY A 374 -10.22 6.59 42.89
C GLY A 374 -10.60 7.29 41.58
N ASP A 375 -11.78 7.91 41.53
CA ASP A 375 -12.35 8.52 40.33
C ASP A 375 -11.91 10.00 40.24
N ILE A 376 -11.26 10.36 39.13
CA ILE A 376 -10.66 11.69 38.92
C ILE A 376 -11.00 12.26 37.55
N ALA A 377 -10.94 13.59 37.44
CA ALA A 377 -10.98 14.33 36.18
C ALA A 377 -9.78 15.29 36.07
N LEU A 378 -9.32 15.57 34.85
CA LEU A 378 -8.31 16.58 34.54
C LEU A 378 -8.99 17.82 33.96
N TRP A 379 -8.83 18.97 34.62
CA TRP A 379 -9.15 20.30 34.08
C TRP A 379 -7.84 21.05 33.75
N ARG A 380 -7.45 21.19 32.47
CA ARG A 380 -8.05 20.59 31.26
C ARG A 380 -6.98 19.86 30.44
N LEU A 381 -7.40 19.09 29.44
CA LEU A 381 -6.46 18.53 28.46
C LEU A 381 -5.74 19.68 27.74
N GLY A 382 -4.43 19.56 27.57
CA GLY A 382 -3.57 20.53 26.91
C GLY A 382 -2.92 21.54 27.86
N SER A 383 -3.48 21.77 29.05
CA SER A 383 -2.88 22.69 30.01
C SER A 383 -1.86 22.03 30.95
N GLU A 384 -1.79 20.70 30.96
CA GLU A 384 -1.14 19.96 32.04
C GLU A 384 0.38 19.83 31.96
N ASP A 385 1.03 19.69 33.13
CA ASP A 385 2.38 19.13 33.21
C ASP A 385 2.35 17.72 32.57
N PRO A 386 3.16 17.40 31.53
CA PRO A 386 3.16 16.06 30.93
C PRO A 386 3.50 14.92 31.93
N GLY A 387 4.08 15.28 33.08
CA GLY A 387 4.24 14.43 34.25
C GLY A 387 2.94 13.94 34.89
N PHE A 388 1.80 14.63 34.72
CA PHE A 388 0.47 14.23 35.20
C PHE A 388 0.13 12.81 34.77
N TRP A 389 0.38 12.47 33.50
CA TRP A 389 0.10 11.12 32.99
C TRP A 389 1.01 10.05 33.58
N ASN A 390 2.16 10.44 34.16
CA ASN A 390 3.01 9.58 34.98
C ASN A 390 2.52 9.49 36.43
N THR A 391 1.94 10.55 37.01
CA THR A 391 1.32 10.50 38.36
C THR A 391 0.10 9.60 38.35
N VAL A 392 -0.84 9.77 37.40
CA VAL A 392 -2.01 8.90 37.23
C VAL A 392 -1.58 7.44 37.11
N LYS A 393 -0.64 7.13 36.22
CA LYS A 393 -0.13 5.76 36.02
C LYS A 393 0.50 5.18 37.28
N ALA A 394 1.35 5.94 37.96
CA ALA A 394 2.01 5.51 39.19
C ALA A 394 1.01 5.31 40.34
N TRP A 395 0.03 6.21 40.46
CA TRP A 395 -1.03 6.17 41.46
C TRP A 395 -1.89 4.92 41.30
N ARG A 396 -2.37 4.65 40.08
CA ARG A 396 -3.18 3.45 39.75
C ARG A 396 -2.40 2.15 39.93
N THR A 397 -1.07 2.17 39.75
CA THR A 397 -0.20 0.98 39.92
C THR A 397 0.46 0.88 41.30
N HIS A 398 0.18 1.81 42.22
CA HIS A 398 0.77 1.88 43.56
C HIS A 398 2.31 1.98 43.56
N SER A 399 2.90 2.60 42.53
CA SER A 399 4.34 2.91 42.45
C SER A 399 4.62 4.40 42.70
N LEU A 400 5.89 4.80 42.80
CA LEU A 400 6.26 6.22 42.77
C LEU A 400 6.32 6.74 41.32
N PRO A 401 5.90 7.98 41.03
CA PRO A 401 6.03 8.57 39.70
C PRO A 401 7.47 8.99 39.42
N ASN A 402 7.87 8.93 38.15
CA ASN A 402 9.07 9.61 37.68
C ASN A 402 8.68 10.99 37.17
N LEU A 403 8.99 12.03 37.96
CA LEU A 403 8.73 13.43 37.63
C LEU A 403 10.03 14.20 37.29
N ALA A 404 11.17 13.51 37.18
CA ALA A 404 12.48 14.15 37.10
C ALA A 404 12.78 14.83 35.75
N HIS A 405 12.11 14.38 34.68
CA HIS A 405 12.22 14.94 33.33
C HIS A 405 11.02 15.84 33.08
N LEU A 406 11.27 17.04 32.58
CA LEU A 406 10.26 17.94 32.06
C LEU A 406 10.46 18.02 30.55
N VAL A 407 9.37 18.02 29.79
CA VAL A 407 9.37 18.14 28.33
C VAL A 407 8.25 19.10 28.03
N GLN A 408 8.48 20.09 27.16
CA GLN A 408 7.39 20.83 26.55
C GLN A 408 6.94 20.03 25.32
N ALA A 409 5.65 19.76 25.26
CA ALA A 409 5.05 18.81 24.33
C ALA A 409 3.98 19.48 23.46
N ALA A 410 3.42 20.61 23.88
CA ALA A 410 2.43 21.37 23.14
C ALA A 410 3.00 22.70 22.62
N ASN A 411 3.65 23.49 23.49
CA ASN A 411 4.02 24.86 23.16
C ASN A 411 5.08 25.00 22.05
N VAL A 412 4.89 26.04 21.24
CA VAL A 412 5.84 26.59 20.27
C VAL A 412 5.99 28.08 20.58
N ASP A 413 7.22 28.58 20.65
CA ASP A 413 7.50 30.01 20.72
C ASP A 413 7.65 30.55 19.29
N VAL A 414 6.84 31.56 18.94
CA VAL A 414 6.73 32.09 17.57
C VAL A 414 7.06 33.58 17.55
N GLU A 415 8.29 33.89 17.16
CA GLU A 415 8.79 35.27 17.09
C GLU A 415 8.53 35.89 15.70
N GLY A 416 8.05 37.12 15.64
CA GLY A 416 7.91 37.88 14.40
C GLY A 416 6.69 37.52 13.52
N GLN A 417 6.70 37.98 12.27
CA GLN A 417 5.55 37.98 11.36
C GLN A 417 5.94 37.65 9.92
N GLY A 418 5.12 36.84 9.24
CA GLY A 418 5.36 36.40 7.86
C GLY A 418 5.35 34.88 7.70
N GLU A 419 5.18 34.41 6.47
CA GLU A 419 5.05 32.98 6.15
C GLU A 419 6.37 32.27 5.82
N ILE A 420 7.51 32.94 5.98
CA ILE A 420 8.84 32.32 5.90
C ILE A 420 9.27 31.90 7.30
N LEU A 421 9.44 30.60 7.51
CA LEU A 421 9.69 30.00 8.82
C LEU A 421 11.17 29.60 8.94
N ASP A 422 11.83 30.04 10.02
CA ASP A 422 13.13 29.55 10.45
C ASP A 422 13.06 29.00 11.88
N VAL A 423 13.26 27.68 12.04
CA VAL A 423 13.23 27.01 13.36
C VAL A 423 14.54 27.28 14.09
N THR A 424 14.65 28.45 14.72
CA THR A 424 15.90 29.01 15.27
C THR A 424 16.50 28.16 16.38
N ALA A 425 15.67 27.60 17.27
CA ALA A 425 16.06 26.70 18.35
C ALA A 425 15.20 25.43 18.42
N THR A 426 15.81 24.32 18.83
CA THR A 426 15.13 23.04 19.13
C THR A 426 14.87 22.90 20.63
N PRO A 427 13.80 22.22 21.06
CA PRO A 427 13.46 22.03 22.46
C PRO A 427 14.61 21.50 23.30
N GLN A 428 14.72 22.01 24.52
CA GLN A 428 15.61 21.45 25.54
C GLN A 428 14.79 20.84 26.66
N ASP A 429 14.94 19.54 26.89
CA ASP A 429 14.32 18.86 28.04
C ASP A 429 14.65 19.59 29.34
N GLY A 430 13.65 19.95 30.13
CA GLY A 430 13.85 20.42 31.50
C GLY A 430 14.14 19.26 32.46
N SER A 431 14.45 19.61 33.71
CA SER A 431 14.54 18.65 34.79
C SER A 431 14.23 19.29 36.14
N ARG A 432 13.59 18.52 37.02
CA ARG A 432 13.35 18.87 38.42
C ARG A 432 13.77 17.75 39.35
N ALA A 433 14.10 18.10 40.59
CA ALA A 433 14.36 17.15 41.65
C ALA A 433 13.17 17.15 42.63
N VAL A 434 12.43 16.04 42.70
CA VAL A 434 11.28 15.85 43.60
C VAL A 434 11.65 14.87 44.70
N THR A 435 11.40 15.24 45.96
CA THR A 435 11.56 14.37 47.13
C THR A 435 10.19 13.99 47.67
N PHE A 436 10.02 12.72 48.04
CA PHE A 436 8.80 12.22 48.67
C PHE A 436 9.02 11.93 50.15
N ASP A 437 8.09 12.33 51.00
CA ASP A 437 8.09 11.93 52.41
C ASP A 437 7.84 10.42 52.55
N LYS A 438 8.65 9.76 53.39
CA LYS A 438 8.66 8.30 53.53
C LYS A 438 7.43 7.73 54.24
N THR A 439 6.69 8.56 54.98
CA THR A 439 5.56 8.12 55.81
C THR A 439 4.23 8.32 55.09
N THR A 440 4.09 9.46 54.43
CA THR A 440 2.86 9.92 53.76
C THR A 440 2.87 9.57 52.27
N GLY A 441 4.06 9.49 51.65
CA GLY A 441 4.27 9.34 50.21
C GLY A 441 3.98 10.60 49.40
N MET A 442 3.72 11.73 50.04
CA MET A 442 3.45 13.04 49.40
C MET A 442 4.78 13.72 49.04
N VAL A 443 4.74 14.74 48.18
CA VAL A 443 5.94 15.57 47.91
C VAL A 443 6.31 16.34 49.16
N SER A 444 7.60 16.36 49.49
CA SER A 444 8.18 17.10 50.62
C SER A 444 9.15 18.19 50.18
N SER A 445 9.67 18.11 48.96
CA SER A 445 10.34 19.21 48.28
C SER A 445 10.34 18.99 46.78
N GLU A 446 10.31 20.08 46.04
CA GLU A 446 10.56 20.13 44.61
C GLU A 446 11.55 21.26 44.32
N ARG A 447 12.39 21.06 43.32
CA ARG A 447 13.32 22.07 42.83
C ARG A 447 13.54 21.91 41.34
N TYR A 448 13.14 22.91 40.58
CA TYR A 448 13.46 23.04 39.16
C TYR A 448 14.98 23.22 39.01
N VAL A 449 15.62 22.32 38.24
CA VAL A 449 17.07 22.30 38.00
C VAL A 449 17.40 22.91 36.65
N ARG A 450 16.52 22.71 35.66
CA ARG A 450 16.49 23.37 34.35
C ARG A 450 15.03 23.42 33.89
N LEU A 451 14.55 24.58 33.46
CA LEU A 451 13.22 24.68 32.82
C LEU A 451 13.30 24.11 31.39
N PRO A 452 12.24 23.45 30.89
CA PRO A 452 12.16 23.09 29.48
C PRO A 452 11.99 24.34 28.61
N THR A 453 12.38 24.24 27.34
CA THR A 453 12.13 25.30 26.33
C THR A 453 11.49 24.68 25.08
N PRO A 454 10.69 25.43 24.31
CA PRO A 454 9.92 24.88 23.18
C PRO A 454 10.79 24.84 21.92
N TYR A 455 10.17 24.54 20.77
CA TYR A 455 10.71 25.02 19.50
C TYR A 455 10.57 26.54 19.47
N VAL A 456 11.62 27.24 19.02
CA VAL A 456 11.52 28.66 18.67
C VAL A 456 11.48 28.76 17.15
N VAL A 457 10.45 29.42 16.63
CA VAL A 457 10.16 29.58 15.22
C VAL A 457 10.12 31.07 14.90
N HIS A 458 11.15 31.57 14.24
CA HIS A 458 11.15 32.95 13.78
C HIS A 458 10.44 33.04 12.43
N ARG A 459 9.46 33.94 12.35
CA ARG A 459 8.65 34.26 11.17
C ARG A 459 9.12 35.54 10.51
N THR A 460 9.12 35.56 9.18
CA THR A 460 9.52 36.74 8.38
C THR A 460 8.88 36.71 7.00
N GLY A 461 8.96 37.82 6.26
CA GLY A 461 8.35 37.98 4.95
C GLY A 461 7.03 38.76 4.92
N ALA A 462 6.57 39.28 6.06
CA ALA A 462 5.44 40.20 6.16
C ALA A 462 5.73 41.55 5.44
N LEU A 463 5.50 41.61 4.12
CA LEU A 463 5.82 42.79 3.29
C LEU A 463 4.55 43.46 2.74
N PRO A 464 4.27 44.74 3.08
CA PRO A 464 3.03 45.40 2.65
C PRO A 464 2.80 45.35 1.14
N ARG A 465 1.62 44.85 0.75
CA ARG A 465 1.14 44.74 -0.65
C ARG A 465 2.01 43.93 -1.61
N LYS A 466 2.84 43.01 -1.11
CA LYS A 466 3.56 42.03 -1.94
C LYS A 466 2.90 40.65 -1.82
N LEU A 467 2.77 39.90 -2.91
CA LEU A 467 2.17 38.57 -2.89
C LEU A 467 3.04 37.57 -3.66
N ALA A 468 3.24 36.38 -3.11
CA ALA A 468 3.84 35.25 -3.82
C ALA A 468 2.76 34.25 -4.24
N LEU A 469 2.72 33.89 -5.52
CA LEU A 469 1.92 32.76 -6.00
C LEU A 469 2.76 31.50 -5.91
N THR A 470 2.30 30.55 -5.10
CA THR A 470 2.95 29.26 -4.89
C THR A 470 2.10 28.12 -5.44
N PHE A 471 2.76 27.11 -6.01
CA PHE A 471 2.12 25.98 -6.69
C PHE A 471 2.66 24.64 -6.18
N ASP A 472 1.77 23.81 -5.63
CA ASP A 472 2.12 22.52 -5.03
C ASP A 472 1.59 21.32 -5.85
N ASP A 473 2.01 20.11 -5.46
CA ASP A 473 1.82 18.81 -6.13
C ASP A 473 2.50 18.60 -7.51
N GLY A 474 2.94 19.66 -8.20
CA GLY A 474 3.45 19.58 -9.56
C GLY A 474 4.80 18.87 -9.76
N PRO A 475 5.28 18.77 -11.01
CA PRO A 475 4.63 19.21 -12.24
C PRO A 475 3.75 18.12 -12.91
N ASP A 476 2.54 18.49 -13.36
CA ASP A 476 1.62 17.66 -14.16
C ASP A 476 1.71 17.99 -15.67
N PRO A 477 1.69 17.00 -16.58
CA PRO A 477 1.87 17.23 -18.02
C PRO A 477 0.70 17.95 -18.72
N THR A 478 -0.44 18.15 -18.05
CA THR A 478 -1.66 18.78 -18.57
C THR A 478 -1.90 20.17 -17.99
N TRP A 479 -1.64 20.37 -16.69
CA TRP A 479 -2.01 21.57 -15.95
C TRP A 479 -0.86 22.56 -15.78
N THR A 480 0.31 22.13 -15.30
CA THR A 480 1.51 22.99 -15.14
C THR A 480 1.85 23.80 -16.41
N PRO A 481 1.82 23.23 -17.64
CA PRO A 481 2.09 24.00 -18.85
C PRO A 481 1.10 25.13 -19.12
N ARG A 482 -0.13 25.04 -18.59
CA ARG A 482 -1.17 26.08 -18.74
C ARG A 482 -1.01 27.17 -17.69
N ILE A 483 -0.64 26.80 -16.47
CA ILE A 483 -0.34 27.73 -15.37
C ILE A 483 0.86 28.60 -15.78
N LEU A 484 1.96 27.99 -16.25
CA LEU A 484 3.12 28.73 -16.78
C LEU A 484 2.73 29.71 -17.90
N SER A 485 1.93 29.28 -18.88
CA SER A 485 1.47 30.18 -19.94
C SER A 485 0.60 31.35 -19.44
N ILE A 486 -0.09 31.20 -18.31
CA ILE A 486 -0.82 32.30 -17.65
C ILE A 486 0.17 33.23 -16.94
N LEU A 487 1.12 32.69 -16.16
CA LEU A 487 2.16 33.45 -15.47
C LEU A 487 2.99 34.30 -16.47
N GLU A 488 3.41 33.71 -17.58
CA GLU A 488 4.05 34.38 -18.72
C GLU A 488 3.18 35.52 -19.28
N GLN A 489 1.90 35.24 -19.59
CA GLN A 489 0.97 36.20 -20.18
C GLN A 489 0.77 37.44 -19.28
N TYR A 490 0.69 37.24 -17.97
CA TYR A 490 0.46 38.33 -17.02
C TYR A 490 1.75 38.93 -16.45
N HIS A 491 2.93 38.40 -16.83
CA HIS A 491 4.23 38.76 -16.26
C HIS A 491 4.21 38.71 -14.73
N VAL A 492 3.93 37.52 -14.19
CA VAL A 492 3.85 37.22 -12.75
C VAL A 492 4.81 36.07 -12.44
N PRO A 493 5.74 36.21 -11.49
CA PRO A 493 6.60 35.10 -11.07
C PRO A 493 5.81 34.09 -10.24
N GLY A 494 6.12 32.81 -10.40
CA GLY A 494 5.65 31.70 -9.56
C GLY A 494 6.75 31.07 -8.72
N THR A 495 6.35 30.31 -7.71
CA THR A 495 7.24 29.42 -6.94
C THR A 495 6.60 28.04 -6.84
N PHE A 496 7.25 27.02 -7.41
CA PHE A 496 6.70 25.67 -7.56
C PHE A 496 7.34 24.69 -6.57
N PHE A 497 6.56 24.17 -5.62
CA PHE A 497 7.00 23.12 -4.68
C PHE A 497 6.72 21.74 -5.31
N MET A 498 7.78 21.12 -5.84
CA MET A 498 7.64 19.94 -6.71
C MET A 498 7.77 18.61 -5.97
N VAL A 499 6.92 17.66 -6.35
CA VAL A 499 7.00 16.25 -5.95
C VAL A 499 7.96 15.51 -6.88
N GLY A 500 8.95 14.82 -6.31
CA GLY A 500 10.01 14.14 -7.05
C GLY A 500 9.53 13.06 -8.06
N GLU A 501 8.51 12.26 -7.74
CA GLU A 501 7.94 11.28 -8.69
C GLU A 501 7.36 11.98 -9.95
N ASN A 502 6.74 13.15 -9.77
CA ASN A 502 6.18 13.96 -10.85
C ASN A 502 7.30 14.66 -11.65
N ALA A 503 8.30 15.22 -10.96
CA ALA A 503 9.49 15.79 -11.61
C ALA A 503 10.29 14.77 -12.44
N LEU A 504 10.34 13.50 -12.02
CA LEU A 504 11.08 12.44 -12.73
C LEU A 504 10.41 12.08 -14.06
N THR A 505 9.09 12.14 -14.11
CA THR A 505 8.32 11.83 -15.33
C THR A 505 8.21 13.04 -16.27
N ASN A 506 8.20 14.26 -15.73
CA ASN A 506 7.99 15.51 -16.49
C ASN A 506 9.22 16.43 -16.51
N ARG A 507 10.43 15.87 -16.67
CA ARG A 507 11.71 16.61 -16.61
C ARG A 507 11.80 17.82 -17.54
N ASP A 508 11.18 17.76 -18.72
CA ASP A 508 11.16 18.89 -19.65
C ASP A 508 10.37 20.09 -19.11
N LEU A 509 9.37 19.86 -18.25
CA LEU A 509 8.63 20.92 -17.55
C LEU A 509 9.43 21.48 -16.38
N VAL A 510 10.08 20.64 -15.58
CA VAL A 510 11.01 21.09 -14.51
C VAL A 510 12.08 22.01 -15.10
N LYS A 511 12.62 21.68 -16.28
CA LYS A 511 13.57 22.54 -16.99
C LYS A 511 12.93 23.84 -17.48
N ARG A 512 11.73 23.78 -18.07
CA ARG A 512 10.99 24.99 -18.50
C ARG A 512 10.79 25.97 -17.35
N ILE A 513 10.32 25.50 -16.19
CA ILE A 513 10.06 26.34 -15.00
C ILE A 513 11.34 27.12 -14.60
N ALA A 514 12.48 26.43 -14.53
CA ALA A 514 13.76 27.08 -14.23
C ALA A 514 14.30 27.99 -15.36
N ASP A 515 14.05 27.64 -16.63
CA ASP A 515 14.46 28.44 -17.81
C ASP A 515 13.60 29.72 -17.94
N ASP A 516 12.32 29.67 -17.56
CA ASP A 516 11.35 30.78 -17.59
C ASP A 516 11.59 31.78 -16.42
N GLY A 517 12.36 31.37 -15.40
CA GLY A 517 12.80 32.21 -14.27
C GLY A 517 11.94 32.10 -13.02
N ASP A 518 11.07 31.09 -12.94
CA ASP A 518 10.27 30.78 -11.76
C ASP A 518 11.09 29.99 -10.72
N GLU A 519 10.75 30.15 -9.44
CA GLU A 519 11.45 29.48 -8.34
C GLU A 519 10.98 28.04 -8.13
N ILE A 520 11.89 27.16 -7.72
CA ILE A 520 11.60 25.75 -7.44
C ILE A 520 11.92 25.43 -5.97
N GLY A 521 10.90 24.94 -5.26
CA GLY A 521 10.99 24.40 -3.91
C GLY A 521 10.88 22.87 -3.89
N ASN A 522 11.32 22.28 -2.78
CA ASN A 522 11.21 20.85 -2.52
C ASN A 522 9.84 20.54 -1.87
N HIS A 523 9.13 19.53 -2.36
CA HIS A 523 7.88 19.03 -1.78
C HIS A 523 7.92 17.50 -1.57
N SER A 524 9.08 16.99 -1.13
CA SER A 524 9.41 15.56 -1.02
C SER A 524 9.48 14.82 -2.38
N TYR A 525 9.73 13.51 -2.35
CA TYR A 525 9.81 12.67 -3.54
C TYR A 525 8.53 11.85 -3.78
N THR A 526 7.94 11.26 -2.74
CA THR A 526 6.72 10.43 -2.79
C THR A 526 5.47 11.08 -2.18
N HIS A 527 5.57 12.33 -1.72
CA HIS A 527 4.49 13.05 -1.02
C HIS A 527 3.91 12.29 0.19
N PRO A 528 4.75 11.84 1.16
CA PRO A 528 4.30 11.24 2.41
C PRO A 528 3.90 12.32 3.44
N ASN A 529 3.02 11.98 4.38
CA ASN A 529 2.85 12.78 5.59
C ASN A 529 4.16 12.73 6.41
N MET A 530 4.91 13.84 6.44
CA MET A 530 6.23 13.84 7.07
C MET A 530 6.20 13.69 8.59
N ALA A 531 5.08 14.00 9.26
CA ALA A 531 4.93 13.77 10.70
C ALA A 531 4.92 12.26 11.06
N GLU A 532 4.53 11.39 10.12
CA GLU A 532 4.54 9.93 10.28
C GLU A 532 5.87 9.28 9.89
N GLU A 533 6.77 10.03 9.26
CA GLU A 533 8.04 9.51 8.73
C GLU A 533 9.20 9.62 9.71
N ALA A 534 10.09 8.62 9.69
CA ALA A 534 11.33 8.70 10.46
C ALA A 534 12.25 9.77 9.88
N ALA A 535 13.08 10.43 10.70
CA ALA A 535 14.02 11.47 10.24
C ALA A 535 14.95 11.02 9.08
N THR A 536 15.31 9.73 9.04
CA THR A 536 16.06 9.15 7.91
C THR A 536 15.24 8.99 6.63
N GLY A 537 13.92 8.80 6.74
CA GLY A 537 12.98 8.80 5.61
C GLY A 537 12.83 10.22 5.03
N ILE A 538 12.53 11.20 5.89
CA ILE A 538 12.47 12.63 5.53
C ILE A 538 13.76 13.07 4.81
N GLY A 539 14.94 12.75 5.36
CA GLY A 539 16.21 13.07 4.72
C GLY A 539 16.42 12.41 3.35
N LEU A 540 15.91 11.20 3.12
CA LEU A 540 15.97 10.53 1.81
C LEU A 540 15.00 11.14 0.80
N GLU A 541 13.79 11.48 1.23
CA GLU A 541 12.76 12.16 0.44
C GLU A 541 13.26 13.52 -0.06
N LEU A 542 13.81 14.35 0.84
CA LEU A 542 14.41 15.64 0.50
C LEU A 542 15.58 15.48 -0.50
N ASN A 543 16.54 14.60 -0.18
CA ASN A 543 17.74 14.39 -1.00
C ASN A 543 17.42 13.86 -2.40
N ALA A 544 16.43 12.96 -2.54
CA ALA A 544 16.06 12.37 -3.82
C ALA A 544 15.46 13.44 -4.76
N THR A 545 14.57 14.30 -4.26
CA THR A 545 14.00 15.41 -5.02
C THR A 545 15.04 16.46 -5.38
N GLN A 546 15.92 16.84 -4.44
CA GLN A 546 17.01 17.76 -4.72
C GLN A 546 17.92 17.25 -5.84
N ARG A 547 18.43 16.01 -5.74
CA ARG A 547 19.35 15.44 -6.76
C ARG A 547 18.70 15.30 -8.13
N LEU A 548 17.40 15.01 -8.18
CA LEU A 548 16.64 14.96 -9.43
C LEU A 548 16.49 16.34 -10.09
N ILE A 549 16.24 17.39 -9.29
CA ILE A 549 16.10 18.76 -9.79
C ILE A 549 17.47 19.31 -10.21
N GLU A 550 18.52 19.13 -9.40
CA GLU A 550 19.92 19.42 -9.78
C GLU A 550 20.32 18.75 -11.10
N ALA A 551 19.95 17.47 -11.28
CA ALA A 551 20.15 16.73 -12.50
C ALA A 551 19.39 17.30 -13.71
N THR A 552 18.30 18.03 -13.50
CA THR A 552 17.44 18.50 -14.59
C THR A 552 17.66 19.97 -14.94
N THR A 553 17.94 20.81 -13.95
CA THR A 553 18.11 22.27 -14.12
C THR A 553 19.57 22.73 -14.01
N GLY A 554 20.47 21.92 -13.42
CA GLY A 554 21.83 22.35 -13.05
C GLY A 554 21.90 23.28 -11.82
N HIS A 555 20.77 23.51 -11.15
CA HIS A 555 20.65 24.34 -9.95
C HIS A 555 20.15 23.49 -8.78
N SER A 556 20.72 23.71 -7.60
CA SER A 556 20.17 23.19 -6.35
C SER A 556 18.94 23.99 -5.94
N ILE A 557 18.25 23.56 -4.89
CA ILE A 557 17.03 24.20 -4.38
C ILE A 557 17.12 24.34 -2.86
N ARG A 558 16.66 25.48 -2.34
CA ARG A 558 16.77 25.84 -0.91
C ARG A 558 15.43 26.21 -0.26
N LEU A 559 14.34 26.24 -1.02
CA LEU A 559 12.99 26.38 -0.46
C LEU A 559 12.37 25.00 -0.22
N PHE A 560 11.59 24.86 0.83
CA PHE A 560 10.86 23.63 1.16
C PHE A 560 9.48 23.96 1.73
N ARG A 561 8.50 23.13 1.37
CA ARG A 561 7.19 23.08 2.00
C ARG A 561 6.86 21.61 2.25
N ALA A 562 6.44 21.26 3.46
CA ALA A 562 6.14 19.87 3.78
C ALA A 562 4.78 19.45 3.19
N PRO A 563 4.67 18.27 2.56
CA PRO A 563 3.37 17.67 2.22
C PRO A 563 2.42 17.66 3.41
N TYR A 564 1.14 17.94 3.14
CA TYR A 564 0.06 18.04 4.16
C TYR A 564 0.26 19.12 5.23
N PHE A 565 1.26 19.99 5.08
CA PHE A 565 1.55 21.09 6.00
C PHE A 565 1.59 22.41 5.24
N GLY A 566 0.60 23.26 5.51
CA GLY A 566 0.47 24.58 4.88
C GLY A 566 0.75 25.73 5.83
N ASP A 567 0.14 25.72 7.01
CA ASP A 567 -0.01 26.92 7.84
C ASP A 567 1.32 27.55 8.29
N ALA A 568 1.40 28.87 8.19
CA ALA A 568 2.51 29.67 8.71
C ALA A 568 2.47 29.88 10.24
N GLU A 569 1.53 29.23 10.94
CA GLU A 569 1.48 29.11 12.39
C GLU A 569 1.52 27.62 12.78
N PRO A 570 2.68 26.95 12.71
CA PRO A 570 2.81 25.58 13.20
C PRO A 570 2.57 25.53 14.71
N THR A 571 1.40 25.06 15.14
CA THR A 571 1.01 25.00 16.56
C THR A 571 1.44 23.70 17.25
N THR A 572 1.97 22.70 16.51
CA THR A 572 2.40 21.44 17.12
C THR A 572 3.86 21.06 16.87
N ALA A 573 4.46 20.38 17.86
CA ALA A 573 5.81 19.83 17.76
C ALA A 573 5.98 18.82 16.60
N ASP A 574 4.89 18.14 16.20
CA ASP A 574 4.90 17.11 15.17
C ASP A 574 4.95 17.73 13.75
N GLU A 575 4.46 18.97 13.58
CA GLU A 575 4.62 19.80 12.37
C GLU A 575 6.04 20.39 12.25
N LEU A 576 6.68 20.69 13.39
CA LEU A 576 8.00 21.33 13.42
C LEU A 576 9.19 20.38 13.28
N VAL A 577 9.03 19.09 13.55
CA VAL A 577 10.10 18.10 13.32
C VAL A 577 10.51 18.05 11.83
N PRO A 578 9.60 17.94 10.84
CA PRO A 578 9.93 18.05 9.42
C PRO A 578 10.62 19.38 9.07
N ALA A 579 10.12 20.51 9.59
CA ALA A 579 10.70 21.84 9.36
C ALA A 579 12.14 21.95 9.90
N ALA A 580 12.39 21.45 11.12
CA ALA A 580 13.71 21.43 11.74
C ALA A 580 14.70 20.51 11.00
N ILE A 581 14.24 19.37 10.48
CA ILE A 581 15.06 18.47 9.65
C ILE A 581 15.37 19.12 8.30
N ALA A 582 14.39 19.75 7.65
CA ALA A 582 14.61 20.51 6.42
C ALA A 582 15.64 21.63 6.64
N ARG A 583 15.57 22.38 7.75
CA ARG A 583 16.57 23.38 8.15
C ARG A 583 17.97 22.77 8.31
N GLN A 584 18.10 21.59 8.92
CA GLN A 584 19.37 20.86 9.03
C GLN A 584 19.94 20.42 7.67
N HIS A 585 19.07 20.16 6.68
CA HIS A 585 19.43 19.93 5.28
C HIS A 585 19.66 21.22 4.48
N GLY A 586 19.57 22.40 5.14
CA GLY A 586 19.83 23.70 4.55
C GLY A 586 18.63 24.35 3.86
N TYR A 587 17.42 23.85 4.04
CA TYR A 587 16.21 24.46 3.49
C TYR A 587 15.67 25.60 4.36
N THR A 588 15.05 26.59 3.72
CA THR A 588 14.14 27.57 4.32
C THR A 588 12.71 27.05 4.13
N VAL A 589 11.92 27.07 5.19
CA VAL A 589 10.55 26.53 5.19
C VAL A 589 9.58 27.64 4.82
N VAL A 590 8.59 27.32 3.98
CA VAL A 590 7.64 28.28 3.41
C VAL A 590 6.23 27.81 3.69
N GLY A 591 5.58 28.45 4.67
CA GLY A 591 4.17 28.24 4.97
C GLY A 591 3.26 29.02 4.03
N LEU A 592 2.03 29.25 4.49
CA LEU A 592 1.01 30.10 3.88
C LEU A 592 -0.06 30.50 4.90
N HIS A 593 -0.83 31.53 4.59
CA HIS A 593 -2.08 31.87 5.28
C HIS A 593 -3.29 31.94 4.33
N VAL A 594 -3.04 31.98 3.02
CA VAL A 594 -4.07 32.01 1.97
C VAL A 594 -4.14 30.65 1.25
N ASP A 595 -5.12 29.82 1.64
CA ASP A 595 -5.50 28.58 0.93
C ASP A 595 -6.99 28.65 0.49
N PRO A 596 -7.27 28.73 -0.82
CA PRO A 596 -8.64 28.70 -1.35
C PRO A 596 -9.20 27.28 -1.53
N ASP A 597 -8.51 26.24 -1.04
CA ASP A 597 -8.91 24.83 -1.11
C ASP A 597 -9.09 24.32 -2.55
N ASP A 598 -8.35 24.88 -3.52
CA ASP A 598 -8.55 24.64 -4.95
C ASP A 598 -8.41 23.16 -5.32
N TRP A 599 -7.56 22.43 -4.60
CA TRP A 599 -7.37 20.99 -4.72
C TRP A 599 -8.65 20.17 -4.46
N LYS A 600 -9.54 20.64 -3.57
CA LYS A 600 -10.86 20.04 -3.28
C LYS A 600 -11.85 20.25 -4.44
N ARG A 601 -11.56 21.18 -5.35
CA ARG A 601 -12.38 21.63 -6.50
C ARG A 601 -13.74 22.23 -6.10
N PRO A 602 -13.79 23.20 -5.17
CA PRO A 602 -15.04 23.78 -4.64
C PRO A 602 -15.83 24.63 -5.65
N GLY A 603 -15.19 25.03 -6.76
CA GLY A 603 -15.78 25.85 -7.83
C GLY A 603 -14.94 27.08 -8.13
N VAL A 604 -14.86 27.48 -9.40
CA VAL A 604 -14.02 28.61 -9.86
C VAL A 604 -14.29 29.90 -9.08
N GLN A 605 -15.57 30.24 -8.88
CA GLN A 605 -15.94 31.46 -8.15
C GLN A 605 -15.56 31.39 -6.67
N HIS A 606 -15.69 30.23 -6.03
CA HIS A 606 -15.28 30.05 -4.63
C HIS A 606 -13.76 30.22 -4.47
N ILE A 607 -12.97 29.67 -5.39
CA ILE A 607 -11.51 29.85 -5.39
C ILE A 607 -11.16 31.33 -5.48
N ILE A 608 -11.78 32.07 -6.42
CA ILE A 608 -11.57 33.52 -6.57
C ILE A 608 -11.97 34.26 -5.29
N ASP A 609 -13.21 34.10 -4.83
CA ASP A 609 -13.76 34.86 -3.70
C ASP A 609 -12.98 34.57 -2.42
N SER A 610 -12.61 33.31 -2.17
CA SER A 610 -11.84 32.88 -1.00
C SER A 610 -10.41 33.44 -1.03
N THR A 611 -9.71 33.38 -2.18
CA THR A 611 -8.36 33.98 -2.30
C THR A 611 -8.39 35.48 -2.04
N ILE A 612 -9.33 36.22 -2.64
CA ILE A 612 -9.42 37.67 -2.45
C ILE A 612 -9.78 38.01 -1.00
N GLN A 613 -10.78 37.34 -0.42
CA GLN A 613 -11.21 37.58 0.95
C GLN A 613 -10.09 37.31 1.97
N GLN A 614 -9.33 36.23 1.80
CA GLN A 614 -8.21 35.92 2.70
C GLN A 614 -7.10 36.98 2.57
N VAL A 615 -6.68 37.34 1.36
CA VAL A 615 -5.69 38.42 1.13
C VAL A 615 -6.14 39.78 1.71
N GLU A 616 -7.43 40.11 1.60
CA GLU A 616 -8.00 41.35 2.17
C GLU A 616 -8.17 41.29 3.70
N SER A 617 -8.04 40.11 4.33
CA SER A 617 -8.22 39.91 5.78
C SER A 617 -6.96 40.14 6.62
N ALA A 618 -5.83 40.47 5.97
CA ALA A 618 -4.54 40.74 6.61
C ALA A 618 -4.65 41.72 7.79
N SER A 619 -4.08 41.33 8.93
CA SER A 619 -4.08 42.11 10.17
C SER A 619 -2.66 42.57 10.53
N PRO A 620 -2.49 43.44 11.55
CA PRO A 620 -1.17 43.75 12.09
C PRO A 620 -0.41 42.53 12.63
N ASP A 621 -1.09 41.41 12.90
CA ASP A 621 -0.53 40.21 13.55
C ASP A 621 -0.53 38.96 12.63
N ARG A 622 -1.28 39.00 11.52
CA ARG A 622 -1.39 37.93 10.50
C ARG A 622 -1.14 38.49 9.09
N SER A 623 -0.05 38.04 8.48
CA SER A 623 0.33 38.37 7.09
C SER A 623 -0.39 37.48 6.08
N GLU A 624 -0.67 38.00 4.89
CA GLU A 624 -1.35 37.26 3.80
C GLU A 624 -0.52 37.36 2.50
N ASN A 625 0.79 37.16 2.64
CA ASN A 625 1.79 37.39 1.61
C ASN A 625 2.02 36.17 0.70
N VAL A 626 1.66 34.96 1.13
CA VAL A 626 1.86 33.71 0.37
C VAL A 626 0.51 33.05 0.05
N ILE A 627 0.22 32.93 -1.24
CA ILE A 627 -0.98 32.28 -1.78
C ILE A 627 -0.61 30.87 -2.26
N LEU A 628 -1.32 29.86 -1.76
CA LEU A 628 -1.25 28.48 -2.25
C LEU A 628 -2.29 28.24 -3.36
N LEU A 629 -1.85 27.55 -4.41
CA LEU A 629 -2.68 26.88 -5.41
C LEU A 629 -2.00 25.55 -5.78
N HIS A 630 -2.69 24.66 -6.50
CA HIS A 630 -2.10 23.36 -6.89
C HIS A 630 -1.97 23.22 -8.41
N ASP A 631 -0.79 22.81 -8.89
CA ASP A 631 -0.56 22.49 -10.30
C ASP A 631 -0.48 20.98 -10.59
N GLY A 632 -0.34 20.14 -9.56
CA GLY A 632 -0.44 18.67 -9.63
C GLY A 632 -1.64 18.07 -8.88
N GLY A 633 -1.60 16.77 -8.57
CA GLY A 633 -2.53 16.13 -7.62
C GLY A 633 -3.97 15.85 -8.09
N GLY A 634 -4.30 16.10 -9.37
CA GLY A 634 -5.61 15.75 -9.92
C GLY A 634 -6.06 16.62 -11.09
N ASP A 635 -7.35 16.94 -11.13
CA ASP A 635 -7.94 17.89 -12.10
C ASP A 635 -7.82 19.31 -11.56
N ARG A 636 -7.07 20.17 -12.26
CA ARG A 636 -6.85 21.60 -11.93
C ARG A 636 -7.48 22.56 -12.93
N SER A 637 -8.52 22.11 -13.65
CA SER A 637 -9.29 22.96 -14.56
C SER A 637 -9.90 24.19 -13.88
N GLN A 638 -10.28 24.08 -12.60
CA GLN A 638 -10.83 25.21 -11.83
C GLN A 638 -9.76 26.23 -11.46
N THR A 639 -8.61 25.77 -10.95
CA THR A 639 -7.42 26.59 -10.65
C THR A 639 -6.97 27.40 -11.86
N VAL A 640 -6.82 26.73 -13.01
CA VAL A 640 -6.44 27.34 -14.30
C VAL A 640 -7.45 28.40 -14.77
N ALA A 641 -8.74 28.24 -14.43
CA ALA A 641 -9.78 29.20 -14.78
C ALA A 641 -9.87 30.40 -13.80
N ALA A 642 -9.54 30.18 -12.52
CA ALA A 642 -9.55 31.21 -11.48
C ALA A 642 -8.32 32.14 -11.54
N LEU A 643 -7.14 31.55 -11.81
CA LEU A 643 -5.84 32.22 -11.73
C LEU A 643 -5.75 33.56 -12.49
N PRO A 644 -6.24 33.71 -13.75
CA PRO A 644 -6.21 35.01 -14.44
C PRO A 644 -7.00 36.10 -13.72
N VAL A 645 -8.17 35.75 -13.17
CA VAL A 645 -9.06 36.71 -12.48
C VAL A 645 -8.46 37.15 -11.14
N ILE A 646 -7.84 36.22 -10.40
CA ILE A 646 -7.11 36.49 -9.16
C ILE A 646 -5.96 37.48 -9.44
N ILE A 647 -5.15 37.21 -10.47
CA ILE A 647 -4.03 38.07 -10.87
C ILE A 647 -4.51 39.47 -11.27
N GLU A 648 -5.54 39.57 -12.11
CA GLU A 648 -6.08 40.86 -12.57
C GLU A 648 -6.66 41.66 -11.41
N ARG A 649 -7.41 41.02 -10.51
CA ARG A 649 -8.06 41.69 -9.38
C ARG A 649 -7.05 42.23 -8.38
N LEU A 650 -6.11 41.39 -7.92
CA LEU A 650 -5.10 41.81 -6.96
C LEU A 650 -4.16 42.89 -7.51
N LYS A 651 -3.85 42.86 -8.82
CA LYS A 651 -3.13 43.97 -9.49
C LYS A 651 -3.94 45.27 -9.52
N GLN A 652 -5.27 45.20 -9.71
CA GLN A 652 -6.16 46.38 -9.66
C GLN A 652 -6.26 46.97 -8.24
N ASP A 653 -6.30 46.11 -7.22
CA ASP A 653 -6.35 46.52 -5.81
C ASP A 653 -4.98 47.00 -5.27
N GLY A 654 -3.93 46.93 -6.10
CA GLY A 654 -2.63 47.57 -5.88
C GLY A 654 -1.56 46.65 -5.28
N TYR A 655 -1.74 45.33 -5.33
CA TYR A 655 -0.73 44.36 -4.95
C TYR A 655 0.31 44.14 -6.06
N THR A 656 1.55 43.84 -5.65
CA THR A 656 2.65 43.48 -6.54
C THR A 656 3.04 42.03 -6.33
N PHE A 657 2.97 41.22 -7.39
CA PHE A 657 3.44 39.84 -7.31
C PHE A 657 4.97 39.74 -7.33
N VAL A 658 5.54 38.93 -6.44
CA VAL A 658 6.97 38.71 -6.25
C VAL A 658 7.23 37.24 -5.95
N PRO A 659 8.41 36.68 -6.24
CA PRO A 659 8.73 35.31 -5.86
C PRO A 659 9.01 35.20 -4.35
N VAL A 660 8.96 33.99 -3.80
CA VAL A 660 9.14 33.73 -2.36
C VAL A 660 10.50 34.25 -1.85
N SER A 661 11.58 34.15 -2.62
CA SER A 661 12.87 34.74 -2.21
C SER A 661 12.78 36.23 -1.87
N THR A 662 11.94 37.00 -2.57
CA THR A 662 11.78 38.44 -2.34
C THR A 662 11.04 38.75 -1.04
N LEU A 663 10.16 37.85 -0.58
CA LEU A 663 9.56 37.93 0.76
C LEU A 663 10.63 37.62 1.82
N ALA A 664 11.43 36.57 1.62
CA ALA A 664 12.52 36.17 2.51
C ALA A 664 13.75 37.11 2.52
N GLY A 665 13.75 38.20 1.74
CA GLY A 665 14.91 39.11 1.61
C GLY A 665 16.13 38.50 0.89
N LEU A 666 15.93 37.40 0.16
CA LEU A 666 16.94 36.64 -0.57
C LEU A 666 16.93 36.97 -2.07
N SER A 667 17.97 36.53 -2.78
CA SER A 667 17.99 36.55 -4.24
C SER A 667 17.63 35.18 -4.83
N HIS A 668 17.14 35.16 -6.06
CA HIS A 668 16.91 33.92 -6.83
C HIS A 668 18.13 32.99 -6.79
N ASP A 669 19.33 33.49 -7.07
CA ASP A 669 20.58 32.69 -7.05
C ASP A 669 20.97 32.19 -5.64
N ALA A 670 20.41 32.74 -4.57
CA ALA A 670 20.60 32.23 -3.21
C ALA A 670 19.65 31.06 -2.91
N VAL A 671 18.41 31.10 -3.42
CA VAL A 671 17.43 30.02 -3.26
C VAL A 671 17.58 28.90 -4.30
N MET A 672 18.14 29.20 -5.47
CA MET A 672 18.47 28.27 -6.55
C MET A 672 19.93 28.39 -7.02
N PRO A 673 20.92 28.04 -6.19
CA PRO A 673 22.34 28.19 -6.53
C PRO A 673 22.79 27.17 -7.58
N LYS A 674 23.73 27.57 -8.46
CA LYS A 674 24.33 26.69 -9.47
C LYS A 674 25.18 25.58 -8.85
N VAL A 675 25.10 24.37 -9.42
CA VAL A 675 25.89 23.22 -8.96
C VAL A 675 27.26 23.19 -9.63
N ASP A 676 28.32 23.31 -8.84
CA ASP A 676 29.72 23.34 -9.28
C ASP A 676 30.56 22.16 -8.75
N GLY A 677 31.77 21.99 -9.30
CA GLY A 677 32.80 21.13 -8.71
C GLY A 677 32.53 19.62 -8.79
N VAL A 678 32.70 18.91 -7.66
CA VAL A 678 32.55 17.45 -7.58
C VAL A 678 31.09 17.03 -7.63
N ASP A 679 30.19 17.83 -7.05
CA ASP A 679 28.74 17.62 -7.15
C ASP A 679 28.26 17.63 -8.60
N LEU A 680 28.83 18.49 -9.48
CA LEU A 680 28.50 18.47 -10.91
C LEU A 680 28.82 17.12 -11.59
N PHE A 681 29.80 16.36 -11.12
CA PHE A 681 30.06 15.00 -11.61
C PHE A 681 29.08 13.97 -11.05
N ALA A 682 28.76 14.05 -9.75
CA ALA A 682 27.76 13.20 -9.11
C ALA A 682 26.38 13.40 -9.77
N VAL A 683 25.94 14.66 -9.87
CA VAL A 683 24.72 15.08 -10.57
C VAL A 683 24.69 14.57 -12.01
N ARG A 684 25.79 14.64 -12.78
CA ARG A 684 25.84 14.06 -14.14
C ARG A 684 25.72 12.52 -14.17
N ALA A 685 26.20 11.82 -13.15
CA ALA A 685 25.98 10.37 -13.02
C ALA A 685 24.51 10.08 -12.66
N ASP A 686 23.93 10.86 -11.75
CA ASP A 686 22.52 10.78 -11.36
C ASP A 686 21.59 11.13 -12.54
N VAL A 687 21.92 12.11 -13.40
CA VAL A 687 21.23 12.40 -14.68
C VAL A 687 21.11 11.16 -15.54
N ALA A 688 22.23 10.47 -15.75
CA ALA A 688 22.28 9.29 -16.61
C ALA A 688 21.46 8.14 -15.99
N LEU A 689 21.44 8.04 -14.66
CA LEU A 689 20.74 6.98 -13.95
C LEU A 689 19.24 7.23 -13.77
N PHE A 690 18.81 8.42 -13.36
CA PHE A 690 17.40 8.82 -13.36
C PHE A 690 16.83 8.80 -14.79
N GLY A 691 17.60 9.23 -15.78
CA GLY A 691 17.24 9.08 -17.20
C GLY A 691 17.07 7.62 -17.62
N ALA A 692 17.99 6.74 -17.20
CA ALA A 692 17.85 5.29 -17.45
C ALA A 692 16.65 4.68 -16.70
N LEU A 693 16.36 5.11 -15.47
CA LEU A 693 15.22 4.65 -14.68
C LEU A 693 13.89 5.06 -15.33
N ALA A 694 13.75 6.34 -15.72
CA ALA A 694 12.59 6.83 -16.46
C ALA A 694 12.41 6.07 -17.79
N ALA A 695 13.49 5.86 -18.55
CA ALA A 695 13.45 5.07 -19.78
C ALA A 695 13.05 3.61 -19.54
N ILE A 696 13.49 2.99 -18.44
CA ILE A 696 13.07 1.64 -18.03
C ILE A 696 11.58 1.61 -17.69
N LEU A 697 11.06 2.59 -16.92
CA LEU A 697 9.63 2.67 -16.57
C LEU A 697 8.75 2.85 -17.81
N VAL A 698 9.14 3.73 -18.74
CA VAL A 698 8.45 3.93 -20.02
C VAL A 698 8.49 2.65 -20.87
N ALA A 699 9.67 2.05 -21.04
CA ALA A 699 9.84 0.82 -21.81
C ALA A 699 9.03 -0.35 -21.20
N LEU A 700 8.91 -0.39 -19.88
CA LEU A 700 8.16 -1.40 -19.15
C LEU A 700 6.64 -1.25 -19.37
N ASN A 701 6.11 -0.03 -19.30
CA ASN A 701 4.71 0.26 -19.61
C ASN A 701 4.35 -0.15 -21.06
N TRP A 702 5.17 0.26 -22.03
CA TRP A 702 5.01 -0.19 -23.42
C TRP A 702 5.14 -1.72 -23.56
N THR A 703 6.02 -2.36 -22.80
CA THR A 703 6.17 -3.82 -22.80
C THR A 703 4.89 -4.52 -22.32
N PHE A 704 4.19 -4.01 -21.29
CA PHE A 704 2.88 -4.52 -20.89
C PHE A 704 1.85 -4.39 -22.02
N PHE A 705 1.73 -3.21 -22.62
CA PHE A 705 0.79 -2.97 -23.71
C PHE A 705 1.03 -3.89 -24.90
N PHE A 706 2.29 -4.02 -25.36
CA PHE A 706 2.65 -4.92 -26.44
C PHE A 706 2.46 -6.40 -26.07
N ALA A 707 2.81 -6.82 -24.85
CA ALA A 707 2.67 -8.21 -24.42
C ALA A 707 1.20 -8.65 -24.31
N ILE A 708 0.33 -7.80 -23.76
CA ILE A 708 -1.11 -8.06 -23.66
C ILE A 708 -1.73 -8.06 -25.07
N SER A 709 -1.47 -7.02 -25.87
CA SER A 709 -2.01 -6.93 -27.23
C SER A 709 -1.60 -8.11 -28.12
N LEU A 710 -0.32 -8.51 -28.05
CA LEU A 710 0.22 -9.65 -28.80
C LEU A 710 -0.36 -10.98 -28.31
N GLY A 711 -0.56 -11.14 -27.00
CA GLY A 711 -1.20 -12.31 -26.41
C GLY A 711 -2.67 -12.44 -26.81
N VAL A 712 -3.43 -11.33 -26.75
CA VAL A 712 -4.82 -11.25 -27.23
C VAL A 712 -4.91 -11.57 -28.72
N LEU A 713 -4.07 -10.94 -29.54
CA LEU A 713 -4.06 -11.16 -30.99
C LEU A 713 -3.74 -12.62 -31.35
N ARG A 714 -2.81 -13.26 -30.63
CA ARG A 714 -2.53 -14.70 -30.80
C ARG A 714 -3.73 -15.56 -30.41
N SER A 715 -4.29 -15.37 -29.22
CA SER A 715 -5.39 -16.21 -28.71
C SER A 715 -6.65 -16.08 -29.57
N VAL A 716 -7.05 -14.85 -29.89
CA VAL A 716 -8.18 -14.57 -30.80
C VAL A 716 -7.86 -15.11 -32.19
N GLY A 717 -6.66 -14.85 -32.73
CA GLY A 717 -6.24 -15.35 -34.04
C GLY A 717 -6.33 -16.88 -34.16
N LEU A 718 -5.79 -17.61 -33.19
CA LEU A 718 -5.85 -19.08 -33.15
C LEU A 718 -7.29 -19.60 -32.98
N ALA A 719 -8.08 -18.99 -32.10
CA ALA A 719 -9.47 -19.39 -31.86
C ALA A 719 -10.38 -19.11 -33.08
N SER A 720 -10.23 -17.94 -33.72
CA SER A 720 -10.94 -17.56 -34.94
C SER A 720 -10.52 -18.44 -36.11
N LEU A 721 -9.21 -18.66 -36.31
CA LEU A 721 -8.72 -19.60 -37.31
C LEU A 721 -9.35 -20.97 -37.08
N ALA A 722 -9.16 -21.60 -35.91
CA ALA A 722 -9.69 -22.93 -35.61
C ALA A 722 -11.23 -23.06 -35.79
N SER A 723 -11.98 -21.98 -35.52
CA SER A 723 -13.44 -21.94 -35.66
C SER A 723 -13.93 -21.81 -37.10
N LEU A 724 -13.22 -21.04 -37.94
CA LEU A 724 -13.55 -20.85 -39.37
C LEU A 724 -13.26 -22.11 -40.21
N LEU A 725 -12.52 -23.08 -39.66
CA LEU A 725 -12.27 -24.36 -40.29
C LEU A 725 -13.51 -25.26 -40.19
N ARG A 726 -14.31 -25.28 -41.27
CA ARG A 726 -15.22 -26.41 -41.55
C ARG A 726 -14.44 -27.72 -41.44
N ARG A 727 -15.05 -28.74 -40.81
CA ARG A 727 -14.49 -30.10 -40.77
C ARG A 727 -14.12 -30.53 -42.20
N PRO A 728 -12.93 -31.11 -42.43
CA PRO A 728 -12.63 -31.75 -43.71
C PRO A 728 -13.72 -32.79 -43.99
N GLN A 729 -14.15 -32.92 -45.25
CA GLN A 729 -15.08 -34.00 -45.58
C GLN A 729 -14.42 -35.33 -45.20
N PRO A 730 -15.14 -36.25 -44.56
CA PRO A 730 -14.61 -37.57 -44.32
C PRO A 730 -14.33 -38.21 -45.69
N MET A 731 -13.05 -38.42 -46.00
CA MET A 731 -12.70 -39.50 -46.90
C MET A 731 -13.00 -40.78 -46.15
N ASP A 732 -13.75 -41.67 -46.79
CA ASP A 732 -14.05 -42.97 -46.21
C ASP A 732 -12.77 -43.76 -45.96
N ALA A 733 -12.74 -44.57 -44.92
CA ALA A 733 -11.62 -45.48 -44.70
C ALA A 733 -11.59 -46.51 -45.85
N PRO A 734 -10.40 -46.94 -46.32
CA PRO A 734 -10.31 -47.98 -47.34
C PRO A 734 -11.07 -49.24 -46.91
N GLU A 735 -11.83 -49.86 -47.82
CA GLU A 735 -12.44 -51.17 -47.56
C GLU A 735 -11.34 -52.21 -47.21
N ASP A 736 -11.64 -53.13 -46.29
CA ASP A 736 -10.65 -54.07 -45.70
C ASP A 736 -9.83 -54.85 -46.75
N THR A 737 -10.37 -55.07 -47.95
CA THR A 737 -9.74 -55.77 -49.08
C THR A 737 -8.71 -54.94 -49.86
N CYS A 738 -8.73 -53.60 -49.75
CA CYS A 738 -7.77 -52.68 -50.37
C CYS A 738 -7.02 -51.80 -49.35
N ALA A 739 -7.20 -52.06 -48.06
CA ALA A 739 -6.50 -51.36 -46.98
C ALA A 739 -4.97 -51.60 -47.04
N PRO A 740 -4.11 -50.57 -46.90
CA PRO A 740 -2.67 -50.77 -46.83
C PRO A 740 -2.24 -51.43 -45.51
N LEU A 741 -1.19 -52.26 -45.55
CA LEU A 741 -0.55 -52.76 -44.32
C LEU A 741 0.00 -51.58 -43.50
N VAL A 742 -0.39 -51.52 -42.22
CA VAL A 742 0.08 -50.52 -41.25
C VAL A 742 1.04 -51.18 -40.27
N THR A 743 2.22 -50.60 -40.06
CA THR A 743 3.11 -51.01 -38.96
C THR A 743 2.98 -50.03 -37.80
N VAL A 744 2.49 -50.50 -36.65
CA VAL A 744 2.49 -49.78 -35.38
C VAL A 744 3.80 -50.07 -34.65
N ILE A 745 4.61 -49.05 -34.38
CA ILE A 745 5.86 -49.17 -33.63
C ILE A 745 5.67 -48.62 -32.22
N ILE A 746 5.93 -49.46 -31.22
CA ILE A 746 5.82 -49.14 -29.79
C ILE A 746 7.22 -49.16 -29.17
N PRO A 747 7.91 -48.00 -29.05
CA PRO A 747 9.18 -47.94 -28.33
C PRO A 747 8.93 -48.07 -26.82
N ALA A 748 9.64 -48.99 -26.17
CA ALA A 748 9.48 -49.29 -24.76
C ALA A 748 10.84 -49.25 -24.03
N TYR A 749 10.84 -48.76 -22.79
CA TYR A 749 11.97 -48.85 -21.87
C TYR A 749 11.46 -48.77 -20.42
N ASN A 750 11.48 -49.89 -19.70
CA ASN A 750 10.95 -50.07 -18.34
C ASN A 750 9.42 -49.81 -18.20
N GLU A 751 8.61 -50.28 -19.14
CA GLU A 751 7.16 -49.98 -19.25
C GLU A 751 6.25 -51.14 -18.80
N GLU A 752 6.70 -52.00 -17.87
CA GLU A 752 5.98 -53.21 -17.41
C GLU A 752 4.53 -52.97 -16.94
N ARG A 753 4.22 -51.75 -16.48
CA ARG A 753 2.89 -51.38 -15.94
C ARG A 753 1.84 -51.04 -16.99
N VAL A 754 2.25 -50.80 -18.24
CA VAL A 754 1.37 -50.22 -19.27
C VAL A 754 1.43 -50.97 -20.60
N ILE A 755 2.58 -51.58 -20.93
CA ILE A 755 2.87 -52.14 -22.27
C ILE A 755 1.82 -53.14 -22.75
N GLU A 756 1.37 -54.07 -21.89
CA GLU A 756 0.35 -55.06 -22.25
C GLU A 756 -0.98 -54.39 -22.64
N SER A 757 -1.43 -53.41 -21.86
CA SER A 757 -2.69 -52.71 -22.10
C SER A 757 -2.66 -51.94 -23.42
N SER A 758 -1.53 -51.31 -23.76
CA SER A 758 -1.34 -50.58 -25.00
C SER A 758 -1.35 -51.51 -26.23
N ILE A 759 -0.70 -52.68 -26.15
CA ILE A 759 -0.75 -53.67 -27.24
C ILE A 759 -2.16 -54.21 -27.44
N ARG A 760 -2.88 -54.57 -26.35
CA ARG A 760 -4.28 -55.04 -26.44
C ARG A 760 -5.19 -53.99 -27.08
N ARG A 761 -5.01 -52.70 -26.76
CA ARG A 761 -5.77 -51.59 -27.38
C ARG A 761 -5.52 -51.43 -28.88
N VAL A 762 -4.31 -51.71 -29.36
CA VAL A 762 -4.03 -51.72 -30.81
C VAL A 762 -4.72 -52.90 -31.50
N LEU A 763 -4.69 -54.09 -30.90
CA LEU A 763 -5.36 -55.30 -31.40
C LEU A 763 -6.91 -55.16 -31.39
N GLU A 764 -7.46 -54.35 -30.49
CA GLU A 764 -8.90 -54.01 -30.43
C GLU A 764 -9.38 -53.09 -31.57
N SER A 765 -8.47 -52.53 -32.39
CA SER A 765 -8.82 -51.56 -33.44
C SER A 765 -9.80 -52.13 -34.47
N ASP A 766 -10.54 -51.23 -35.14
CA ASP A 766 -11.35 -51.57 -36.31
C ASP A 766 -10.50 -51.96 -37.53
N TYR A 767 -9.26 -51.46 -37.61
CA TYR A 767 -8.32 -51.72 -38.70
C TYR A 767 -7.66 -53.11 -38.58
N ARG A 768 -7.79 -53.97 -39.61
CA ARG A 768 -7.32 -55.37 -39.54
C ARG A 768 -5.93 -55.64 -40.10
N GLN A 769 -5.45 -54.85 -41.05
CA GLN A 769 -4.14 -55.07 -41.68
C GLN A 769 -3.00 -54.43 -40.87
N LEU A 770 -2.62 -55.09 -39.76
CA LEU A 770 -1.65 -54.58 -38.78
C LEU A 770 -0.39 -55.45 -38.66
N GLN A 771 0.75 -54.80 -38.46
CA GLN A 771 1.97 -55.34 -37.85
C GLN A 771 2.28 -54.47 -36.61
N ILE A 772 2.55 -55.07 -35.47
CA ILE A 772 2.90 -54.37 -34.22
C ILE A 772 4.32 -54.73 -33.85
N ILE A 773 5.25 -53.76 -33.89
CA ILE A 773 6.64 -53.97 -33.48
C ILE A 773 6.86 -53.27 -32.13
N VAL A 774 7.09 -54.06 -31.09
CA VAL A 774 7.51 -53.56 -29.78
C VAL A 774 9.04 -53.47 -29.75
N ALA A 775 9.57 -52.26 -29.68
CA ALA A 775 11.01 -51.99 -29.67
C ALA A 775 11.47 -51.70 -28.24
N ASP A 776 11.87 -52.74 -27.51
CA ASP A 776 12.41 -52.63 -26.16
C ASP A 776 13.87 -52.15 -26.21
N ASP A 777 14.12 -50.90 -25.80
CA ASP A 777 15.42 -50.24 -25.73
C ASP A 777 16.27 -50.73 -24.53
N GLY A 778 16.27 -52.04 -24.29
CA GLY A 778 17.09 -52.70 -23.29
C GLY A 778 16.59 -52.53 -21.85
N SER A 779 15.28 -52.68 -21.61
CA SER A 779 14.64 -52.62 -20.30
C SER A 779 15.33 -53.47 -19.23
N LYS A 780 15.11 -53.09 -17.97
CA LYS A 780 15.63 -53.72 -16.74
C LYS A 780 14.53 -54.29 -15.84
N ASP A 781 13.27 -54.11 -16.25
CA ASP A 781 12.07 -54.62 -15.58
C ASP A 781 11.46 -55.78 -16.40
N ARG A 782 10.19 -56.15 -16.16
CA ARG A 782 9.53 -57.24 -16.89
C ARG A 782 9.00 -56.89 -18.29
N THR A 783 9.30 -55.72 -18.88
CA THR A 783 8.73 -55.27 -20.18
C THR A 783 8.79 -56.33 -21.28
N SER A 784 9.98 -56.75 -21.73
CA SER A 784 10.13 -57.79 -22.76
C SER A 784 9.49 -59.12 -22.36
N ALA A 785 9.56 -59.50 -21.09
CA ALA A 785 9.00 -60.76 -20.60
C ALA A 785 7.46 -60.75 -20.71
N ILE A 786 6.80 -59.67 -20.32
CA ILE A 786 5.34 -59.51 -20.43
C ILE A 786 4.88 -59.58 -21.89
N VAL A 787 5.62 -58.95 -22.82
CA VAL A 787 5.28 -58.99 -24.25
C VAL A 787 5.44 -60.40 -24.82
N ALA A 788 6.53 -61.10 -24.48
CA ALA A 788 6.74 -62.48 -24.88
C ALA A 788 5.71 -63.45 -24.27
N GLU A 789 5.40 -63.32 -22.97
CA GLU A 789 4.43 -64.15 -22.26
C GLU A 789 2.99 -63.96 -22.78
N ALA A 790 2.56 -62.71 -23.00
CA ALA A 790 1.16 -62.38 -23.31
C ALA A 790 0.79 -62.48 -24.80
N PHE A 791 1.76 -62.40 -25.72
CA PHE A 791 1.51 -62.30 -27.16
C PHE A 791 2.28 -63.30 -28.05
N ALA A 792 2.95 -64.32 -27.48
CA ALA A 792 3.70 -65.33 -28.26
C ALA A 792 2.91 -66.04 -29.38
N GLY A 793 1.58 -66.09 -29.29
CA GLY A 793 0.70 -66.71 -30.29
C GLY A 793 0.06 -65.73 -31.29
N ASP A 794 0.29 -64.42 -31.18
CA ASP A 794 -0.33 -63.42 -32.07
C ASP A 794 0.61 -63.08 -33.23
N ALA A 795 0.23 -63.49 -34.45
CA ALA A 795 1.04 -63.29 -35.66
C ALA A 795 1.23 -61.81 -36.05
N HIS A 796 0.50 -60.88 -35.43
CA HIS A 796 0.69 -59.45 -35.66
C HIS A 796 1.77 -58.85 -34.74
N VAL A 797 2.15 -59.48 -33.63
CA VAL A 797 3.03 -58.89 -32.60
C VAL A 797 4.47 -59.40 -32.69
N GLU A 798 5.41 -58.49 -32.90
CA GLU A 798 6.84 -58.76 -32.98
C GLU A 798 7.60 -58.00 -31.88
N LEU A 799 8.45 -58.70 -31.13
CA LEU A 799 9.28 -58.11 -30.07
C LEU A 799 10.74 -57.99 -30.52
N LEU A 800 11.27 -56.76 -30.51
CA LEU A 800 12.67 -56.46 -30.75
C LEU A 800 13.33 -56.00 -29.44
N THR A 801 14.20 -56.83 -28.86
CA THR A 801 15.00 -56.45 -27.68
C THR A 801 16.36 -55.89 -28.11
N LEU A 802 16.66 -54.66 -27.70
CA LEU A 802 17.80 -53.86 -28.16
C LEU A 802 18.79 -53.53 -27.05
N VAL A 803 19.98 -53.04 -27.42
CA VAL A 803 20.90 -52.39 -26.49
C VAL A 803 20.48 -50.91 -26.38
N ASN A 804 20.36 -50.41 -25.15
CA ASN A 804 19.87 -49.06 -24.86
C ASN A 804 20.62 -47.98 -25.68
N GLY A 805 19.91 -47.36 -26.62
CA GLY A 805 20.40 -46.33 -27.52
C GLY A 805 19.52 -45.07 -27.56
N GLY A 806 18.37 -45.08 -26.88
CA GLY A 806 17.40 -43.99 -26.87
C GLY A 806 16.22 -44.22 -27.80
N LYS A 807 15.09 -43.55 -27.51
CA LYS A 807 13.82 -43.71 -28.23
C LYS A 807 13.96 -43.62 -29.76
N ALA A 808 14.67 -42.61 -30.28
CA ALA A 808 14.88 -42.44 -31.72
C ALA A 808 15.67 -43.60 -32.36
N ALA A 809 16.69 -44.13 -31.67
CA ALA A 809 17.46 -45.29 -32.13
C ALA A 809 16.60 -46.57 -32.14
N ALA A 810 15.77 -46.78 -31.12
CA ALA A 810 14.82 -47.90 -31.05
C ALA A 810 13.76 -47.82 -32.17
N LEU A 811 13.18 -46.63 -32.40
CA LEU A 811 12.27 -46.36 -33.51
C LEU A 811 12.94 -46.62 -34.87
N ASN A 812 14.16 -46.12 -35.09
CA ASN A 812 14.94 -46.36 -36.32
C ASN A 812 15.28 -47.83 -36.54
N ARG A 813 15.53 -48.60 -35.46
CA ARG A 813 15.82 -50.03 -35.57
C ARG A 813 14.57 -50.82 -35.96
N ALA A 814 13.41 -50.50 -35.38
CA ALA A 814 12.13 -51.10 -35.72
C ALA A 814 11.63 -50.71 -37.12
N LEU A 815 11.88 -49.48 -37.55
CA LEU A 815 11.51 -48.99 -38.89
C LEU A 815 12.15 -49.81 -40.03
N ARG A 816 13.31 -50.43 -39.80
CA ARG A 816 13.95 -51.35 -40.77
C ARG A 816 13.20 -52.67 -40.93
N ASP A 817 12.56 -53.14 -39.86
CA ASP A 817 11.86 -54.43 -39.81
C ASP A 817 10.33 -54.24 -40.08
N ALA A 818 9.89 -52.98 -40.17
CA ALA A 818 8.54 -52.59 -40.58
C ALA A 818 8.26 -52.96 -42.05
N ARG A 819 7.08 -53.53 -42.30
CA ARG A 819 6.62 -53.98 -43.62
C ARG A 819 5.49 -53.12 -44.19
N GLY A 820 4.80 -52.33 -43.37
CA GLY A 820 3.72 -51.46 -43.79
C GLY A 820 4.17 -50.30 -44.69
N SER A 821 3.23 -49.76 -45.47
CA SER A 821 3.42 -48.51 -46.24
C SER A 821 3.05 -47.27 -45.42
N VAL A 822 2.27 -47.45 -44.34
CA VAL A 822 2.00 -46.46 -43.30
C VAL A 822 2.61 -46.95 -42.00
N ILE A 823 3.36 -46.06 -41.34
CA ILE A 823 3.99 -46.30 -40.04
C ILE A 823 3.28 -45.47 -38.99
N VAL A 824 2.79 -46.09 -37.93
CA VAL A 824 2.15 -45.42 -36.78
C VAL A 824 3.09 -45.51 -35.59
N ALA A 825 3.39 -44.39 -34.93
CA ALA A 825 4.12 -44.41 -33.67
C ALA A 825 3.14 -44.30 -32.50
N LEU A 826 3.35 -45.13 -31.49
CA LEU A 826 2.54 -45.18 -30.27
C LEU A 826 3.47 -45.25 -29.06
N ASP A 827 3.46 -44.23 -28.19
CA ASP A 827 4.15 -44.29 -26.90
C ASP A 827 3.52 -45.39 -26.02
N ALA A 828 4.36 -46.18 -25.34
CA ALA A 828 3.94 -47.37 -24.57
C ALA A 828 2.98 -47.12 -23.39
N ASP A 829 2.75 -45.87 -22.99
CA ASP A 829 1.76 -45.45 -21.98
C ASP A 829 0.45 -44.89 -22.58
N THR A 830 0.26 -45.03 -23.89
CA THR A 830 -0.88 -44.47 -24.62
C THR A 830 -1.84 -45.57 -25.07
N GLN A 831 -3.15 -45.29 -24.98
CA GLN A 831 -4.23 -46.17 -25.43
C GLN A 831 -5.01 -45.49 -26.56
N PHE A 832 -5.06 -46.13 -27.72
CA PHE A 832 -5.91 -45.70 -28.84
C PHE A 832 -7.38 -46.04 -28.59
N GLU A 833 -8.28 -45.18 -29.07
CA GLU A 833 -9.68 -45.54 -29.29
C GLU A 833 -9.79 -46.44 -30.54
N ARG A 834 -10.85 -47.24 -30.64
CA ARG A 834 -10.98 -48.32 -31.63
C ARG A 834 -10.77 -47.84 -33.07
N GLU A 835 -11.31 -46.68 -33.40
CA GLU A 835 -11.26 -46.02 -34.71
C GLU A 835 -9.95 -45.25 -34.99
N THR A 836 -8.99 -45.19 -34.05
CA THR A 836 -7.85 -44.25 -34.17
C THR A 836 -6.99 -44.53 -35.41
N ILE A 837 -6.72 -45.81 -35.69
CA ILE A 837 -5.85 -46.19 -36.82
C ILE A 837 -6.57 -45.93 -38.15
N SER A 838 -7.83 -46.35 -38.30
CA SER A 838 -8.62 -46.08 -39.52
C SER A 838 -8.77 -44.57 -39.78
N ARG A 839 -8.94 -43.76 -38.73
CA ARG A 839 -8.97 -42.29 -38.79
C ARG A 839 -7.67 -41.65 -39.22
N LEU A 840 -6.51 -42.19 -38.82
CA LEU A 840 -5.21 -41.71 -39.27
C LEU A 840 -4.93 -42.13 -40.72
N VAL A 841 -5.19 -43.40 -41.06
CA VAL A 841 -4.81 -44.00 -42.36
C VAL A 841 -5.53 -43.35 -43.54
N ARG A 842 -6.82 -43.00 -43.40
CA ARG A 842 -7.62 -42.42 -44.49
C ARG A 842 -6.96 -41.23 -45.20
N TRP A 843 -6.21 -40.41 -44.48
CA TRP A 843 -5.53 -39.23 -45.01
C TRP A 843 -4.44 -39.52 -46.04
N PHE A 844 -3.87 -40.74 -46.05
CA PHE A 844 -2.84 -41.12 -47.03
C PHE A 844 -3.41 -41.43 -48.43
N ALA A 845 -4.73 -41.36 -48.63
CA ALA A 845 -5.33 -41.29 -49.95
C ALA A 845 -4.89 -40.03 -50.73
N ASP A 846 -4.53 -38.93 -50.04
CA ASP A 846 -3.84 -37.79 -50.66
C ASP A 846 -2.32 -38.09 -50.73
N PRO A 847 -1.71 -38.19 -51.94
CA PRO A 847 -0.29 -38.46 -52.10
C PRO A 847 0.61 -37.33 -51.59
N ALA A 848 0.11 -36.10 -51.40
CA ALA A 848 0.90 -35.00 -50.82
C ALA A 848 1.07 -35.12 -49.30
N ILE A 849 0.24 -35.92 -48.61
CA ILE A 849 0.32 -36.12 -47.16
C ILE A 849 1.45 -37.10 -46.83
N GLY A 850 2.47 -36.60 -46.13
CA GLY A 850 3.57 -37.40 -45.58
C GLY A 850 3.39 -37.80 -44.12
N ALA A 851 2.58 -37.05 -43.35
CA ALA A 851 2.27 -37.38 -41.96
C ALA A 851 0.88 -36.88 -41.50
N VAL A 852 0.35 -37.49 -40.45
CA VAL A 852 -0.96 -37.18 -39.85
C VAL A 852 -0.80 -37.13 -38.33
N ALA A 853 -1.18 -36.01 -37.73
CA ALA A 853 -1.26 -35.86 -36.27
C ALA A 853 -2.66 -36.24 -35.76
N GLY A 854 -2.73 -37.04 -34.70
CA GLY A 854 -3.98 -37.29 -33.98
C GLY A 854 -4.16 -36.39 -32.75
N ASN A 855 -5.26 -36.62 -32.05
CA ASN A 855 -5.73 -35.88 -30.88
C ASN A 855 -5.31 -36.58 -29.57
N ALA A 856 -4.15 -36.22 -29.03
CA ALA A 856 -3.71 -36.71 -27.72
C ALA A 856 -4.56 -36.10 -26.58
N LYS A 857 -4.97 -36.94 -25.62
CA LYS A 857 -5.77 -36.56 -24.45
C LYS A 857 -5.24 -37.17 -23.16
N VAL A 858 -5.37 -36.45 -22.04
CA VAL A 858 -4.95 -36.94 -20.71
C VAL A 858 -5.98 -37.93 -20.15
N GLY A 859 -5.58 -39.18 -19.93
CA GLY A 859 -6.44 -40.24 -19.38
C GLY A 859 -6.51 -40.32 -17.85
N ASN A 860 -5.45 -39.92 -17.14
CA ASN A 860 -5.32 -40.09 -15.68
C ASN A 860 -5.62 -38.80 -14.88
N ARG A 861 -6.83 -38.23 -15.00
CA ARG A 861 -7.20 -36.90 -14.45
C ARG A 861 -7.44 -36.85 -12.92
N VAL A 862 -6.59 -37.54 -12.18
CA VAL A 862 -6.74 -37.85 -10.75
C VAL A 862 -6.52 -36.65 -9.81
N ASN A 863 -5.75 -35.64 -10.22
CA ASN A 863 -5.34 -34.53 -9.35
C ASN A 863 -5.22 -33.19 -10.11
N LEU A 864 -4.79 -32.12 -9.42
CA LEU A 864 -4.70 -30.78 -10.00
C LEU A 864 -3.72 -30.69 -11.18
N VAL A 865 -2.56 -31.35 -11.08
CA VAL A 865 -1.50 -31.34 -12.12
C VAL A 865 -2.01 -31.96 -13.41
N THR A 866 -2.57 -33.17 -13.32
CA THR A 866 -3.13 -33.92 -14.46
C THR A 866 -4.37 -33.24 -15.06
N ARG A 867 -5.21 -32.60 -14.23
CA ARG A 867 -6.34 -31.79 -14.70
C ARG A 867 -5.90 -30.52 -15.44
N TRP A 868 -4.88 -29.82 -14.97
CA TRP A 868 -4.32 -28.65 -15.66
C TRP A 868 -3.67 -29.01 -17.00
N GLN A 869 -2.94 -30.14 -17.07
CA GLN A 869 -2.43 -30.63 -18.34
C GLN A 869 -3.55 -31.02 -19.32
N GLY A 870 -4.67 -31.55 -18.81
CA GLY A 870 -5.88 -31.78 -19.62
C GLY A 870 -6.47 -30.49 -20.19
N VAL A 871 -6.53 -29.41 -19.40
CA VAL A 871 -6.96 -28.07 -19.91
C VAL A 871 -6.02 -27.60 -21.02
N GLU A 872 -4.70 -27.67 -20.79
CA GLU A 872 -3.70 -27.22 -21.78
C GLU A 872 -3.75 -28.00 -23.09
N TYR A 873 -3.97 -29.32 -23.05
CA TYR A 873 -4.10 -30.14 -24.27
C TYR A 873 -5.26 -29.65 -25.13
N VAL A 874 -6.39 -29.29 -24.52
CA VAL A 874 -7.57 -28.75 -25.22
C VAL A 874 -7.34 -27.30 -25.68
N THR A 875 -6.96 -26.39 -24.78
CA THR A 875 -6.94 -24.94 -25.04
C THR A 875 -5.70 -24.45 -25.78
N ALA A 876 -4.57 -25.15 -25.67
CA ALA A 876 -3.35 -24.83 -26.40
C ALA A 876 -3.09 -25.84 -27.52
N GLN A 877 -2.71 -27.08 -27.21
CA GLN A 877 -2.11 -27.98 -28.21
C GLN A 877 -3.07 -28.36 -29.34
N ASN A 878 -4.30 -28.74 -29.01
CA ASN A 878 -5.29 -29.18 -30.00
C ASN A 878 -5.86 -28.00 -30.79
N LEU A 879 -6.11 -26.86 -30.13
CA LEU A 879 -6.51 -25.62 -30.80
C LEU A 879 -5.43 -25.12 -31.76
N GLU A 880 -4.17 -25.13 -31.34
CA GLU A 880 -2.99 -24.73 -32.14
C GLU A 880 -2.78 -25.66 -33.33
N ARG A 881 -2.82 -27.00 -33.16
CA ARG A 881 -2.78 -27.96 -34.28
C ARG A 881 -3.91 -27.74 -35.27
N ARG A 882 -5.14 -27.55 -34.77
CA ARG A 882 -6.32 -27.26 -35.59
C ARG A 882 -6.13 -25.96 -36.39
N ALA A 883 -5.62 -24.88 -35.80
CA ALA A 883 -5.36 -23.63 -36.51
C ALA A 883 -4.22 -23.74 -37.54
N LEU A 884 -3.11 -24.41 -37.20
CA LEU A 884 -1.89 -24.46 -38.02
C LEU A 884 -1.96 -25.45 -39.20
N THR A 885 -2.86 -26.43 -39.20
CA THR A 885 -2.96 -27.43 -40.28
C THR A 885 -3.23 -26.82 -41.66
N ARG A 886 -4.17 -25.85 -41.77
CA ARG A 886 -4.45 -25.17 -43.05
C ARG A 886 -3.42 -24.13 -43.47
N LEU A 887 -2.46 -23.85 -42.60
CA LEU A 887 -1.39 -22.90 -42.86
C LEU A 887 -0.09 -23.63 -43.27
N ASP A 888 -0.12 -24.95 -43.50
CA ASP A 888 1.05 -25.80 -43.78
C ASP A 888 2.19 -25.52 -42.76
N ALA A 889 1.81 -25.42 -41.48
CA ALA A 889 2.63 -24.87 -40.39
C ALA A 889 2.61 -25.72 -39.09
N ILE A 890 2.20 -26.99 -39.15
CA ILE A 890 2.21 -27.89 -37.98
C ILE A 890 3.65 -28.08 -37.51
N MET A 891 3.91 -27.74 -36.25
CA MET A 891 5.25 -27.85 -35.67
C MET A 891 5.56 -29.22 -35.05
N VAL A 892 4.54 -30.01 -34.69
CA VAL A 892 4.71 -31.35 -34.07
C VAL A 892 3.55 -32.29 -34.45
N VAL A 893 3.87 -33.43 -35.06
CA VAL A 893 3.06 -34.66 -35.03
C VAL A 893 3.45 -35.39 -33.74
N PRO A 894 2.55 -35.57 -32.76
CA PRO A 894 2.95 -36.06 -31.43
C PRO A 894 3.31 -37.55 -31.47
N GLY A 895 4.44 -37.94 -30.87
CA GLY A 895 4.87 -39.34 -30.80
C GLY A 895 3.91 -40.31 -30.10
N ALA A 896 2.94 -39.81 -29.33
CA ALA A 896 1.87 -40.60 -28.72
C ALA A 896 0.74 -40.98 -29.70
N VAL A 897 0.52 -40.20 -30.77
CA VAL A 897 -0.51 -40.45 -31.80
C VAL A 897 -0.15 -39.75 -33.10
N GLY A 898 0.64 -40.45 -33.92
CA GLY A 898 1.03 -40.00 -35.24
C GLY A 898 1.08 -41.15 -36.24
N ALA A 899 0.78 -40.84 -37.48
CA ALA A 899 1.01 -41.72 -38.62
C ALA A 899 1.89 -41.03 -39.66
N TRP A 900 2.71 -41.79 -40.35
CA TRP A 900 3.65 -41.33 -41.37
C TRP A 900 3.61 -42.24 -42.59
N ARG A 901 3.67 -41.66 -43.78
CA ARG A 901 3.93 -42.40 -45.03
C ARG A 901 5.37 -42.89 -44.98
N ARG A 902 5.60 -44.18 -45.27
CA ARG A 902 6.95 -44.76 -45.25
C ARG A 902 7.93 -43.98 -46.11
N GLU A 903 7.53 -43.66 -47.34
CA GLU A 903 8.31 -42.87 -48.29
C GLU A 903 8.78 -41.54 -47.67
N ALA A 904 7.93 -40.84 -46.91
CA ALA A 904 8.26 -39.57 -46.28
C ALA A 904 9.25 -39.72 -45.10
N LEU A 905 9.28 -40.87 -44.42
CA LEU A 905 10.30 -41.20 -43.42
C LEU A 905 11.65 -41.51 -44.08
N ASP A 906 11.63 -42.31 -45.16
CA ASP A 906 12.83 -42.70 -45.90
C ASP A 906 13.50 -41.46 -46.53
N ASP A 907 12.68 -40.53 -47.03
CA ASP A 907 13.11 -39.25 -47.64
C ASP A 907 13.95 -38.37 -46.69
N VAL A 908 13.70 -38.45 -45.37
CA VAL A 908 14.42 -37.70 -44.34
C VAL A 908 15.44 -38.53 -43.56
N GLY A 909 15.54 -39.84 -43.84
CA GLY A 909 16.48 -40.76 -43.19
C GLY A 909 16.00 -41.32 -41.84
N GLY A 910 14.69 -41.35 -41.59
CA GLY A 910 14.10 -41.85 -40.34
C GLY A 910 14.03 -40.80 -39.22
N TYR A 911 13.96 -41.27 -37.97
CA TYR A 911 13.83 -40.44 -36.76
C TYR A 911 15.17 -39.77 -36.40
N PRO A 912 15.23 -38.45 -36.18
CA PRO A 912 16.44 -37.76 -35.76
C PRO A 912 16.93 -38.17 -34.36
N GLU A 913 18.22 -38.48 -34.24
CA GLU A 913 18.87 -38.92 -32.98
C GLU A 913 19.62 -37.79 -32.24
N ASP A 914 19.75 -36.60 -32.84
CA ASP A 914 20.52 -35.46 -32.30
C ASP A 914 19.68 -34.47 -31.46
N THR A 915 18.39 -34.74 -31.23
CA THR A 915 17.46 -33.88 -30.48
C THR A 915 16.61 -34.67 -29.47
N LEU A 916 16.07 -33.98 -28.44
CA LEU A 916 15.24 -34.55 -27.36
C LEU A 916 13.73 -34.61 -27.67
N ALA A 917 13.33 -34.06 -28.82
CA ALA A 917 11.97 -34.03 -29.36
C ALA A 917 12.05 -34.53 -30.81
N GLU A 918 12.31 -35.84 -30.93
CA GLU A 918 12.51 -36.55 -32.20
C GLU A 918 11.31 -36.39 -33.15
N ASP A 919 10.12 -36.30 -32.57
CA ASP A 919 8.84 -36.14 -33.26
C ASP A 919 8.67 -34.73 -33.87
N GLN A 920 9.04 -33.68 -33.12
CA GLN A 920 9.10 -32.31 -33.61
C GLN A 920 10.15 -32.13 -34.71
N ASP A 921 11.36 -32.68 -34.53
CA ASP A 921 12.43 -32.59 -35.52
C ASP A 921 12.02 -33.26 -36.84
N LEU A 922 11.48 -34.47 -36.76
CA LEU A 922 10.95 -35.24 -37.89
C LEU A 922 9.83 -34.49 -38.62
N THR A 923 8.88 -33.92 -37.88
CA THR A 923 7.76 -33.11 -38.43
C THR A 923 8.29 -31.94 -39.28
N ILE A 924 9.31 -31.24 -38.79
CA ILE A 924 9.90 -30.09 -39.49
C ILE A 924 10.77 -30.56 -40.67
N ALA A 925 11.47 -31.70 -40.54
CA ALA A 925 12.27 -32.30 -41.61
C ALA A 925 11.41 -32.74 -42.81
N ILE A 926 10.28 -33.41 -42.55
CA ILE A 926 9.34 -33.90 -43.57
C ILE A 926 8.74 -32.73 -44.37
N GLN A 927 8.26 -31.68 -43.69
CA GLN A 927 7.78 -30.47 -44.37
C GLN A 927 8.87 -29.80 -45.22
N ARG A 928 10.12 -29.78 -44.74
CA ARG A 928 11.26 -29.25 -45.52
C ARG A 928 11.59 -30.04 -46.78
N LYS A 929 11.10 -31.28 -46.94
CA LYS A 929 11.16 -32.05 -48.20
C LYS A 929 9.98 -31.78 -49.15
N GLY A 930 8.94 -31.07 -48.70
CA GLY A 930 7.77 -30.69 -49.50
C GLY A 930 6.49 -31.44 -49.15
N TRP A 931 6.57 -32.45 -48.28
CA TRP A 931 5.42 -33.20 -47.78
C TRP A 931 4.51 -32.32 -46.90
N LYS A 932 3.20 -32.56 -47.00
CA LYS A 932 2.19 -31.92 -46.14
C LYS A 932 1.86 -32.77 -44.93
N ILE A 933 1.28 -32.11 -43.91
CA ILE A 933 0.88 -32.75 -42.65
C ILE A 933 -0.60 -32.45 -42.36
N ALA A 934 -1.39 -33.50 -42.20
CA ALA A 934 -2.79 -33.41 -41.79
C ALA A 934 -2.93 -33.47 -40.26
N TYR A 935 -4.10 -33.05 -39.76
CA TYR A 935 -4.51 -33.22 -38.37
C TYR A 935 -5.92 -33.81 -38.32
N ASP A 936 -6.09 -34.93 -37.63
CA ASP A 936 -7.39 -35.57 -37.41
C ASP A 936 -7.81 -35.41 -35.94
N GLU A 937 -8.91 -34.67 -35.72
CA GLU A 937 -9.43 -34.40 -34.39
C GLU A 937 -10.21 -35.57 -33.77
N ASP A 938 -10.67 -36.51 -34.59
CA ASP A 938 -11.41 -37.70 -34.17
C ASP A 938 -10.46 -38.91 -33.96
N ALA A 939 -9.21 -38.85 -34.42
CA ALA A 939 -8.16 -39.84 -34.12
C ALA A 939 -7.61 -39.67 -32.68
N VAL A 940 -8.35 -40.12 -31.68
CA VAL A 940 -8.09 -39.83 -30.26
C VAL A 940 -7.22 -40.89 -29.57
N ALA A 941 -6.22 -40.43 -28.80
CA ALA A 941 -5.35 -41.30 -28.02
C ALA A 941 -5.23 -40.81 -26.56
N TRP A 942 -5.44 -41.71 -25.61
CA TRP A 942 -5.42 -41.43 -24.17
C TRP A 942 -4.05 -41.75 -23.57
N THR A 943 -3.32 -40.73 -23.10
CA THR A 943 -1.95 -40.82 -22.57
C THR A 943 -1.92 -40.59 -21.05
N GLU A 944 -0.87 -41.08 -20.37
CA GLU A 944 -0.63 -40.81 -18.95
C GLU A 944 0.12 -39.48 -18.76
N ALA A 945 -0.50 -38.52 -18.03
CA ALA A 945 0.12 -37.27 -17.63
C ALA A 945 0.84 -37.40 -16.27
N PRO A 946 1.92 -36.64 -16.01
CA PRO A 946 2.62 -36.70 -14.73
C PRO A 946 1.75 -36.31 -13.52
N GLU A 947 1.68 -37.17 -12.51
CA GLU A 947 0.89 -36.94 -11.28
C GLU A 947 1.52 -35.93 -10.30
N SER A 948 2.72 -35.38 -10.55
CA SER A 948 3.38 -34.40 -9.67
C SER A 948 4.06 -33.25 -10.41
N PHE A 949 4.14 -32.07 -9.78
CA PHE A 949 4.84 -30.90 -10.34
C PHE A 949 6.32 -31.16 -10.68
N LYS A 950 7.00 -32.00 -9.88
CA LYS A 950 8.40 -32.39 -10.13
C LYS A 950 8.53 -33.24 -11.40
N ALA A 951 7.61 -34.17 -11.62
CA ALA A 951 7.57 -34.98 -12.84
C ALA A 951 7.14 -34.14 -14.06
N LEU A 952 6.12 -33.28 -13.92
CA LEU A 952 5.73 -32.32 -14.96
C LEU A 952 6.88 -31.38 -15.35
N SER A 953 7.63 -30.83 -14.39
CA SER A 953 8.80 -29.99 -14.65
C SER A 953 9.87 -30.71 -15.47
N ARG A 954 10.10 -32.01 -15.22
CA ARG A 954 11.03 -32.85 -15.99
C ARG A 954 10.52 -33.08 -17.42
N GLN A 955 9.24 -33.44 -17.58
CA GLN A 955 8.61 -33.62 -18.89
C GLN A 955 8.72 -32.34 -19.74
N ARG A 956 8.31 -31.21 -19.17
CA ARG A 956 8.28 -29.92 -19.87
C ARG A 956 9.67 -29.38 -20.15
N PHE A 957 10.65 -29.64 -19.29
CA PHE A 957 12.06 -29.31 -19.58
C PHE A 957 12.58 -30.08 -20.80
N ARG A 958 12.26 -31.37 -20.93
CA ARG A 958 12.61 -32.15 -22.14
C ARG A 958 11.96 -31.54 -23.39
N TRP A 959 10.67 -31.21 -23.32
CA TRP A 959 9.94 -30.62 -24.44
C TRP A 959 10.51 -29.24 -24.83
N SER A 960 10.56 -28.27 -23.91
CA SER A 960 11.09 -26.92 -24.20
C SER A 960 12.55 -26.94 -24.69
N PHE A 961 13.39 -27.86 -24.18
CA PHE A 961 14.76 -28.01 -24.68
C PHE A 961 14.80 -28.65 -26.07
N GLY A 962 14.01 -29.70 -26.32
CA GLY A 962 13.88 -30.34 -27.63
C GLY A 962 13.34 -29.37 -28.69
N THR A 963 12.31 -28.59 -28.35
CA THR A 963 11.81 -27.50 -29.20
C THR A 963 12.90 -26.48 -29.51
N LEU A 964 13.65 -26.01 -28.51
CA LEU A 964 14.76 -25.08 -28.73
C LEU A 964 15.86 -25.66 -29.62
N GLN A 965 16.17 -26.96 -29.49
CA GLN A 965 17.09 -27.67 -30.39
C GLN A 965 16.54 -27.70 -31.82
N CYS A 966 15.27 -28.02 -32.02
CA CYS A 966 14.62 -28.06 -33.33
C CYS A 966 14.58 -26.68 -34.00
N LEU A 967 14.12 -25.66 -33.27
CA LEU A 967 14.09 -24.27 -33.72
C LEU A 967 15.48 -23.75 -34.12
N TRP A 968 16.52 -24.15 -33.39
CA TRP A 968 17.91 -23.84 -33.74
C TRP A 968 18.41 -24.63 -34.95
N LYS A 969 18.23 -25.96 -34.98
CA LYS A 969 18.65 -26.84 -36.09
C LYS A 969 18.01 -26.41 -37.42
N HIS A 970 16.73 -26.06 -37.39
CA HIS A 970 15.94 -25.70 -38.58
C HIS A 970 15.83 -24.19 -38.85
N ARG A 971 16.56 -23.34 -38.11
CA ARG A 971 16.58 -21.86 -38.28
C ARG A 971 16.80 -21.38 -39.73
N GLY A 972 17.46 -22.19 -40.56
CA GLY A 972 17.67 -21.91 -41.98
C GLY A 972 16.38 -21.81 -42.82
N THR A 973 15.27 -22.37 -42.35
CA THR A 973 13.93 -22.25 -42.97
C THR A 973 13.49 -20.78 -43.04
N LEU A 974 13.70 -20.01 -41.95
CA LEU A 974 13.35 -18.59 -41.88
C LEU A 974 14.04 -17.78 -42.99
N ARG A 975 15.35 -18.01 -43.18
CA ARG A 975 16.15 -17.33 -44.23
C ARG A 975 15.76 -17.77 -45.65
N LYS A 976 15.23 -18.98 -45.83
CA LYS A 976 14.84 -19.52 -47.14
C LYS A 976 13.39 -19.20 -47.53
N GLY A 977 12.53 -18.80 -46.58
CA GLY A 977 11.10 -18.53 -46.83
C GLY A 977 10.29 -19.75 -47.29
N ARG A 978 10.84 -20.97 -47.20
CA ARG A 978 10.24 -22.20 -47.74
C ARG A 978 10.48 -23.40 -46.80
N PRO A 979 9.46 -24.23 -46.51
CA PRO A 979 8.04 -24.06 -46.85
C PRO A 979 7.45 -22.78 -46.23
N SER A 980 6.53 -22.12 -46.91
CA SER A 980 6.03 -20.79 -46.51
C SER A 980 5.31 -20.80 -45.16
N GLY A 981 4.41 -21.76 -44.94
CA GLY A 981 3.71 -21.94 -43.67
C GLY A 981 4.65 -22.07 -42.48
N LEU A 982 5.55 -23.05 -42.56
CA LEU A 982 6.61 -23.26 -41.58
C LEU A 982 7.52 -22.02 -41.40
N ALA A 983 7.88 -21.32 -42.49
CA ALA A 983 8.82 -20.19 -42.45
C ALA A 983 8.23 -18.89 -41.88
N PHE A 984 6.97 -18.57 -42.20
CA PHE A 984 6.34 -17.30 -41.83
C PHE A 984 5.40 -17.41 -40.62
N ILE A 985 4.93 -18.62 -40.28
CA ILE A 985 3.94 -18.84 -39.22
C ILE A 985 4.51 -19.80 -38.16
N GLY A 986 4.81 -21.05 -38.53
CA GLY A 986 5.18 -22.11 -37.57
C GLY A 986 6.45 -21.80 -36.76
N MET A 987 7.56 -21.52 -37.44
CA MET A 987 8.85 -21.23 -36.80
C MET A 987 8.84 -19.87 -36.06
N PRO A 988 8.33 -18.75 -36.62
CA PRO A 988 8.28 -17.47 -35.90
C PRO A 988 7.41 -17.52 -34.64
N GLN A 989 6.22 -18.13 -34.70
CA GLN A 989 5.32 -18.16 -33.54
C GLN A 989 5.86 -19.06 -32.42
N ALA A 990 6.55 -20.15 -32.76
CA ALA A 990 7.24 -20.99 -31.77
C ALA A 990 8.43 -20.26 -31.11
N TRP A 991 9.27 -19.55 -31.89
CA TRP A 991 10.33 -18.70 -31.32
C TRP A 991 9.76 -17.61 -30.40
N LEU A 992 8.73 -16.91 -30.85
CA LEU A 992 8.14 -15.78 -30.14
C LEU A 992 7.43 -16.23 -28.86
N PHE A 993 6.47 -17.15 -28.96
CA PHE A 993 5.57 -17.48 -27.84
C PHE A 993 6.07 -18.61 -26.94
N GLN A 994 6.82 -19.58 -27.46
CA GLN A 994 7.30 -20.72 -26.65
C GLN A 994 8.68 -20.46 -26.04
N ILE A 995 9.50 -19.57 -26.63
CA ILE A 995 10.84 -19.23 -26.12
C ILE A 995 10.89 -17.79 -25.60
N VAL A 996 10.82 -16.77 -26.47
CA VAL A 996 11.10 -15.37 -26.12
C VAL A 996 10.13 -14.85 -25.05
N PHE A 997 8.82 -14.98 -25.28
CA PHE A 997 7.78 -14.51 -24.36
C PHE A 997 7.88 -15.19 -22.99
N ALA A 998 8.17 -16.49 -22.95
CA ALA A 998 8.33 -17.25 -21.71
C ALA A 998 9.60 -16.89 -20.91
N VAL A 999 10.64 -16.37 -21.56
CA VAL A 999 11.84 -15.84 -20.90
C VAL A 999 11.61 -14.43 -20.34
N ILE A 1000 10.85 -13.59 -21.05
CA ILE A 1000 10.60 -12.20 -20.65
C ILE A 1000 9.48 -12.11 -19.58
N SER A 1001 8.49 -13.01 -19.62
CA SER A 1001 7.29 -12.92 -18.78
C SER A 1001 7.53 -12.79 -17.26
N PRO A 1002 8.55 -13.41 -16.62
CA PRO A 1002 8.82 -13.19 -15.20
C PRO A 1002 9.19 -11.75 -14.85
N ALA A 1003 9.81 -11.00 -15.77
CA ALA A 1003 10.08 -9.58 -15.57
C ALA A 1003 8.78 -8.75 -15.65
N ILE A 1004 7.87 -9.12 -16.55
CA ILE A 1004 6.52 -8.53 -16.68
C ILE A 1004 5.69 -8.79 -15.41
N ASP A 1005 5.70 -10.03 -14.89
CA ASP A 1005 5.01 -10.37 -13.65
C ASP A 1005 5.62 -9.67 -12.42
N LEU A 1006 6.95 -9.57 -12.32
CA LEU A 1006 7.61 -8.84 -11.24
C LEU A 1006 7.29 -7.34 -11.27
N ALA A 1007 7.31 -6.74 -12.45
CA ALA A 1007 6.92 -5.35 -12.66
C ALA A 1007 5.46 -5.09 -12.26
N LEU A 1008 4.56 -6.04 -12.52
CA LEU A 1008 3.15 -5.91 -12.11
C LEU A 1008 3.04 -5.92 -10.58
N LEU A 1009 3.80 -6.78 -9.89
CA LEU A 1009 3.84 -6.80 -8.42
C LEU A 1009 4.40 -5.49 -7.85
N ILE A 1010 5.46 -4.94 -8.44
CA ILE A 1010 6.02 -3.63 -8.05
C ILE A 1010 4.98 -2.52 -8.28
N SER A 1011 4.31 -2.51 -9.43
CA SER A 1011 3.26 -1.53 -9.75
C SER A 1011 2.06 -1.61 -8.78
N ILE A 1012 1.64 -2.83 -8.41
CA ILE A 1012 0.58 -3.03 -7.41
C ILE A 1012 1.03 -2.52 -6.03
N ALA A 1013 2.26 -2.83 -5.60
CA ALA A 1013 2.79 -2.36 -4.32
C ALA A 1013 2.93 -0.83 -4.27
N GLY A 1014 3.50 -0.20 -5.31
CA GLY A 1014 3.59 1.26 -5.43
C GLY A 1014 2.22 1.94 -5.51
N THR A 1015 1.24 1.31 -6.15
CA THR A 1015 -0.13 1.82 -6.18
C THR A 1015 -0.82 1.69 -4.81
N ALA A 1016 -0.57 0.62 -4.06
CA ALA A 1016 -1.07 0.49 -2.68
C ALA A 1016 -0.45 1.52 -1.74
N LEU A 1017 0.84 1.82 -1.89
CA LEU A 1017 1.52 2.92 -1.17
C LEU A 1017 0.90 4.27 -1.52
N ARG A 1018 0.75 4.59 -2.81
CA ARG A 1018 0.08 5.84 -3.23
C ARG A 1018 -1.35 5.96 -2.73
N VAL A 1019 -2.14 4.88 -2.73
CA VAL A 1019 -3.50 4.88 -2.14
C VAL A 1019 -3.47 5.14 -0.63
N SER A 1020 -2.42 4.68 0.07
CA SER A 1020 -2.23 4.91 1.51
C SER A 1020 -1.82 6.36 1.80
N GLN A 1021 -0.95 6.95 0.98
CA GLN A 1021 -0.47 8.32 1.12
C GLN A 1021 -1.52 9.34 0.66
N HIS A 1022 -1.98 9.24 -0.59
CA HIS A 1022 -2.80 10.26 -1.28
C HIS A 1022 -4.32 10.00 -1.20
N GLY A 1023 -4.72 8.94 -0.50
CA GLY A 1023 -6.09 8.46 -0.46
C GLY A 1023 -6.62 7.90 -1.79
N TRP A 1024 -7.82 7.34 -1.74
CA TRP A 1024 -8.47 6.70 -2.90
C TRP A 1024 -8.91 7.72 -3.96
N ALA A 1025 -9.28 8.94 -3.56
CA ALA A 1025 -9.90 9.92 -4.45
C ALA A 1025 -8.98 10.37 -5.60
N GLN A 1026 -7.67 10.54 -5.33
CA GLN A 1026 -6.68 10.89 -6.35
C GLN A 1026 -6.26 9.69 -7.21
N THR A 1027 -6.17 8.49 -6.62
CA THR A 1027 -5.56 7.29 -7.24
C THR A 1027 -6.55 6.35 -7.97
N GLN A 1028 -7.86 6.49 -7.74
CA GLN A 1028 -8.90 5.60 -8.28
C GLN A 1028 -8.86 5.41 -9.80
N THR A 1029 -8.53 6.46 -10.57
CA THR A 1029 -8.66 6.44 -12.03
C THR A 1029 -7.75 5.41 -12.68
N ASP A 1030 -6.50 5.31 -12.22
CA ASP A 1030 -5.53 4.35 -12.75
C ASP A 1030 -5.77 2.93 -12.23
N VAL A 1031 -6.21 2.78 -10.98
CA VAL A 1031 -6.63 1.47 -10.42
C VAL A 1031 -7.80 0.91 -11.23
N LEU A 1032 -8.83 1.72 -11.51
CA LEU A 1032 -9.99 1.33 -12.30
C LEU A 1032 -9.62 1.02 -13.76
N ARG A 1033 -8.74 1.82 -14.37
CA ARG A 1033 -8.23 1.59 -15.73
C ARG A 1033 -7.46 0.26 -15.81
N MET A 1034 -6.55 -0.02 -14.87
CA MET A 1034 -5.81 -1.28 -14.79
C MET A 1034 -6.74 -2.47 -14.56
N GLY A 1035 -7.72 -2.33 -13.66
CA GLY A 1035 -8.75 -3.34 -13.41
C GLY A 1035 -9.59 -3.66 -14.64
N ALA A 1036 -9.99 -2.64 -15.40
CA ALA A 1036 -10.75 -2.79 -16.65
C ALA A 1036 -9.94 -3.55 -17.73
N TYR A 1037 -8.66 -3.21 -17.93
CA TYR A 1037 -7.79 -3.95 -18.85
C TYR A 1037 -7.61 -5.42 -18.43
N TRP A 1038 -7.38 -5.68 -17.14
CA TRP A 1038 -7.23 -7.04 -16.62
C TRP A 1038 -8.51 -7.87 -16.78
N LEU A 1039 -9.67 -7.26 -16.52
CA LEU A 1039 -10.97 -7.89 -16.71
C LEU A 1039 -11.21 -8.22 -18.19
N ALA A 1040 -10.99 -7.26 -19.09
CA ALA A 1040 -11.14 -7.46 -20.54
C ALA A 1040 -10.23 -8.59 -21.06
N PHE A 1041 -8.94 -8.59 -20.70
CA PHE A 1041 -8.00 -9.66 -21.05
C PHE A 1041 -8.45 -11.04 -20.53
N THR A 1042 -9.00 -11.08 -19.32
CA THR A 1042 -9.48 -12.32 -18.69
C THR A 1042 -10.76 -12.83 -19.36
N LEU A 1043 -11.67 -11.96 -19.76
CA LEU A 1043 -12.87 -12.32 -20.54
C LEU A 1043 -12.51 -12.88 -21.93
N VAL A 1044 -11.52 -12.28 -22.62
CA VAL A 1044 -11.04 -12.80 -23.92
C VAL A 1044 -10.44 -14.20 -23.80
N ASP A 1045 -9.62 -14.46 -22.78
CA ASP A 1045 -9.02 -15.77 -22.53
C ASP A 1045 -10.08 -16.83 -22.18
N LEU A 1046 -11.07 -16.47 -21.36
CA LEU A 1046 -12.23 -17.32 -21.07
C LEU A 1046 -13.06 -17.64 -22.32
N ALA A 1047 -13.27 -16.65 -23.21
CA ALA A 1047 -13.97 -16.86 -24.48
C ALA A 1047 -13.19 -17.78 -25.42
N CYS A 1048 -11.88 -17.58 -25.58
CA CYS A 1048 -11.00 -18.43 -26.39
C CYS A 1048 -10.95 -19.87 -25.82
N GLY A 1049 -10.86 -20.02 -24.50
CA GLY A 1049 -10.93 -21.31 -23.82
C GLY A 1049 -12.28 -22.01 -24.01
N TRP A 1050 -13.39 -21.28 -23.92
CA TRP A 1050 -14.73 -21.81 -24.19
C TRP A 1050 -14.86 -22.29 -25.64
N ILE A 1051 -14.36 -21.53 -26.62
CA ILE A 1051 -14.29 -21.93 -28.04
C ILE A 1051 -13.51 -23.25 -28.19
N ALA A 1052 -12.32 -23.36 -27.59
CA ALA A 1052 -11.52 -24.58 -27.67
C ALA A 1052 -12.25 -25.83 -27.14
N TYR A 1053 -12.94 -25.70 -25.99
CA TYR A 1053 -13.78 -26.77 -25.46
C TYR A 1053 -15.03 -27.07 -26.31
N ARG A 1054 -15.59 -26.05 -27.00
CA ARG A 1054 -16.69 -26.21 -27.97
C ARG A 1054 -16.30 -26.95 -29.24
N LEU A 1055 -15.02 -26.85 -29.63
CA LEU A 1055 -14.45 -27.51 -30.81
C LEU A 1055 -13.92 -28.93 -30.50
N ASP A 1056 -13.81 -29.33 -29.23
CA ASP A 1056 -13.31 -30.66 -28.85
C ASP A 1056 -14.30 -31.81 -29.15
N THR A 1057 -13.77 -32.88 -29.74
CA THR A 1057 -14.53 -34.00 -30.30
C THR A 1057 -15.21 -34.90 -29.27
N ARG A 1058 -14.78 -34.90 -28.00
CA ARG A 1058 -15.39 -35.68 -26.93
C ARG A 1058 -16.19 -34.79 -25.95
N ARG A 1059 -16.51 -33.54 -26.35
CA ARG A 1059 -17.42 -32.59 -25.68
C ARG A 1059 -17.19 -32.44 -24.18
N GLU A 1060 -15.95 -32.22 -23.79
CA GLU A 1060 -15.62 -32.01 -22.37
C GLU A 1060 -16.33 -30.78 -21.79
N ARG A 1061 -16.76 -30.86 -20.53
CA ARG A 1061 -17.33 -29.69 -19.82
C ARG A 1061 -16.23 -28.65 -19.59
N PHE A 1062 -16.42 -27.44 -20.10
CA PHE A 1062 -15.53 -26.30 -19.86
C PHE A 1062 -15.36 -26.01 -18.35
N ARG A 1063 -14.13 -25.73 -17.92
CA ARG A 1063 -13.74 -25.52 -16.52
C ARG A 1063 -13.05 -24.16 -16.35
N PRO A 1064 -13.78 -23.04 -16.38
CA PRO A 1064 -13.18 -21.69 -16.39
C PRO A 1064 -12.26 -21.44 -15.19
N LEU A 1065 -12.65 -21.87 -13.98
CA LEU A 1065 -11.84 -21.71 -12.77
C LEU A 1065 -10.49 -22.44 -12.85
N LEU A 1066 -10.41 -23.60 -13.52
CA LEU A 1066 -9.13 -24.30 -13.70
C LEU A 1066 -8.21 -23.55 -14.66
N LEU A 1067 -8.76 -23.02 -15.76
CA LEU A 1067 -8.01 -22.22 -16.74
C LEU A 1067 -7.44 -20.95 -16.09
N LEU A 1068 -8.26 -20.21 -15.33
CA LEU A 1068 -7.81 -19.03 -14.59
C LEU A 1068 -6.74 -19.37 -13.56
N ALA A 1069 -6.90 -20.45 -12.80
CA ALA A 1069 -5.94 -20.87 -11.78
C ALA A 1069 -4.55 -21.26 -12.34
N GLN A 1070 -4.45 -21.64 -13.63
CA GLN A 1070 -3.15 -21.91 -14.27
C GLN A 1070 -2.25 -20.66 -14.31
N ARG A 1071 -2.82 -19.45 -14.36
CA ARG A 1071 -2.06 -18.19 -14.45
C ARG A 1071 -1.14 -17.96 -13.23
N PHE A 1072 -1.53 -18.43 -12.05
CA PHE A 1072 -0.81 -18.18 -10.80
C PHE A 1072 0.29 -19.21 -10.48
N VAL A 1073 0.10 -20.49 -10.84
CA VAL A 1073 1.04 -21.57 -10.46
C VAL A 1073 1.63 -22.28 -11.68
N TYR A 1074 0.78 -22.77 -12.60
CA TYR A 1074 1.20 -23.55 -13.76
C TYR A 1074 2.11 -22.73 -14.69
N ARG A 1075 1.74 -21.46 -14.91
CA ARG A 1075 2.47 -20.50 -15.73
C ARG A 1075 3.89 -20.23 -15.21
N GLN A 1076 4.03 -20.02 -13.91
CA GLN A 1076 5.33 -19.80 -13.25
C GLN A 1076 6.25 -21.02 -13.36
N LEU A 1077 5.68 -22.23 -13.25
CA LEU A 1077 6.43 -23.45 -13.51
C LEU A 1077 6.95 -23.50 -14.95
N MET A 1078 6.14 -23.11 -15.95
CA MET A 1078 6.56 -23.11 -17.35
C MET A 1078 7.69 -22.10 -17.62
N TYR A 1079 7.64 -20.89 -17.04
CA TYR A 1079 8.73 -19.91 -17.15
C TYR A 1079 10.04 -20.46 -16.60
N SER A 1080 10.01 -21.05 -15.39
CA SER A 1080 11.20 -21.66 -14.78
C SER A 1080 11.79 -22.77 -15.65
N VAL A 1081 10.95 -23.51 -16.37
CA VAL A 1081 11.32 -24.61 -17.26
C VAL A 1081 11.99 -24.09 -18.54
N VAL A 1082 11.42 -23.08 -19.20
CA VAL A 1082 12.00 -22.50 -20.42
C VAL A 1082 13.31 -21.79 -20.12
N ILE A 1083 13.40 -21.01 -19.04
CA ILE A 1083 14.65 -20.36 -18.61
C ILE A 1083 15.75 -21.40 -18.33
N ARG A 1084 15.40 -22.51 -17.67
CA ARG A 1084 16.33 -23.64 -17.47
C ARG A 1084 16.76 -24.29 -18.79
N ALA A 1085 15.87 -24.45 -19.76
CA ALA A 1085 16.18 -25.02 -21.07
C ALA A 1085 17.14 -24.11 -21.87
N VAL A 1086 16.84 -22.81 -21.94
CA VAL A 1086 17.70 -21.79 -22.57
C VAL A 1086 19.07 -21.73 -21.89
N GLY A 1087 19.11 -21.71 -20.55
CA GLY A 1087 20.35 -21.77 -19.77
C GLY A 1087 21.16 -23.06 -20.00
N ALA A 1088 20.49 -24.21 -20.18
CA ALA A 1088 21.16 -25.46 -20.52
C ALA A 1088 21.77 -25.45 -21.94
N ALA A 1089 21.09 -24.82 -22.90
CA ALA A 1089 21.56 -24.68 -24.29
C ALA A 1089 22.77 -23.75 -24.38
N PHE A 1090 22.74 -22.62 -23.67
CA PHE A 1090 23.90 -21.72 -23.52
C PHE A 1090 25.06 -22.39 -22.77
N ALA A 1091 24.79 -23.21 -21.75
CA ALA A 1091 25.82 -23.97 -21.04
C ALA A 1091 26.37 -25.18 -21.82
N GLY A 1092 25.76 -25.54 -22.95
CA GLY A 1092 26.18 -26.64 -23.81
C GLY A 1092 26.01 -28.05 -23.22
N LYS A 1093 25.02 -28.25 -22.34
CA LYS A 1093 24.82 -29.54 -21.67
C LYS A 1093 24.25 -30.60 -22.61
N GLY A 1094 24.84 -31.80 -22.59
CA GLY A 1094 24.20 -33.01 -23.10
C GLY A 1094 23.15 -33.50 -22.10
N ILE A 1095 21.95 -33.83 -22.58
CA ILE A 1095 20.82 -34.30 -21.78
C ILE A 1095 20.28 -35.56 -22.45
N GLY A 1096 20.28 -36.68 -21.73
CA GLY A 1096 19.77 -37.96 -22.23
C GLY A 1096 18.27 -38.15 -22.06
N TRP A 1097 17.77 -39.33 -22.44
CA TRP A 1097 16.35 -39.71 -22.33
C TRP A 1097 15.93 -39.87 -20.86
N GLY A 1098 15.50 -38.75 -20.25
CA GLY A 1098 15.02 -38.72 -18.87
C GLY A 1098 13.62 -39.34 -18.74
N LYS A 1099 13.54 -40.60 -18.30
CA LYS A 1099 12.27 -41.31 -18.09
C LYS A 1099 11.42 -40.73 -16.94
N LEU A 1100 10.10 -40.83 -17.09
CA LEU A 1100 9.07 -40.58 -16.07
C LEU A 1100 8.59 -41.93 -15.47
N GLU A 1101 8.38 -41.97 -14.16
CA GLU A 1101 7.71 -43.11 -13.49
C GLU A 1101 6.23 -43.14 -13.87
N ARG A 1102 5.70 -44.34 -14.15
CA ARG A 1102 4.31 -44.56 -14.60
C ARG A 1102 3.42 -45.16 -13.52
N THR A 1103 2.15 -44.77 -13.48
CA THR A 1103 1.18 -45.27 -12.48
C THR A 1103 0.19 -46.30 -13.03
N GLY A 1104 0.03 -46.41 -14.35
CA GLY A 1104 -0.86 -47.37 -15.00
C GLY A 1104 -2.34 -46.98 -14.94
N ARG A 1105 -2.65 -45.70 -14.69
CA ARG A 1105 -4.02 -45.21 -14.38
C ARG A 1105 -4.74 -44.55 -15.55
N VAL A 1106 -4.57 -45.08 -16.76
CA VAL A 1106 -5.21 -44.55 -17.98
C VAL A 1106 -6.65 -45.07 -18.09
N ASN A 1107 -7.63 -44.19 -17.82
CA ASN A 1107 -9.05 -44.52 -17.97
C ASN A 1107 -9.57 -44.12 -19.36
N ALA A 1108 -9.39 -44.98 -20.36
CA ALA A 1108 -10.19 -44.92 -21.58
C ALA A 1108 -11.58 -45.51 -21.25
N SER A 1109 -12.57 -44.65 -20.98
CA SER A 1109 -13.95 -45.09 -20.79
C SER A 1109 -14.45 -45.83 -22.04
N PRO A 1110 -15.15 -46.98 -21.90
CA PRO A 1110 -15.82 -47.61 -23.02
C PRO A 1110 -16.74 -46.60 -23.71
N ALA A 1111 -16.77 -46.60 -25.04
CA ALA A 1111 -17.66 -45.74 -25.80
C ALA A 1111 -19.10 -45.91 -25.29
N ALA A 1112 -19.77 -44.78 -25.02
CA ALA A 1112 -21.18 -44.80 -24.68
C ALA A 1112 -21.93 -45.52 -25.79
N THR A 1113 -22.67 -46.57 -25.42
CA THR A 1113 -23.41 -47.43 -26.35
C THR A 1113 -24.22 -46.57 -27.30
N THR A 1114 -23.96 -46.68 -28.60
CA THR A 1114 -24.72 -45.96 -29.62
C THR A 1114 -26.20 -46.30 -29.46
N ALA A 1115 -27.00 -45.34 -29.02
CA ALA A 1115 -28.44 -45.48 -29.05
C ALA A 1115 -28.86 -45.73 -30.49
N SER A 1116 -29.54 -46.85 -30.75
CA SER A 1116 -30.14 -47.12 -32.06
C SER A 1116 -31.00 -45.91 -32.48
N PRO A 1117 -30.92 -45.47 -33.75
CA PRO A 1117 -31.82 -44.43 -34.22
C PRO A 1117 -33.26 -44.94 -34.07
N ALA A 1118 -34.06 -44.22 -33.29
CA ALA A 1118 -35.48 -44.51 -33.18
C ALA A 1118 -36.10 -44.39 -34.58
N VAL A 1119 -36.75 -45.47 -35.04
CA VAL A 1119 -37.54 -45.44 -36.26
C VAL A 1119 -38.62 -44.38 -36.09
N ALA A 1120 -38.56 -43.33 -36.91
CA ALA A 1120 -39.57 -42.28 -36.90
C ALA A 1120 -40.90 -42.86 -37.38
N ALA A 1121 -41.85 -43.01 -36.46
CA ALA A 1121 -43.23 -43.33 -36.81
C ALA A 1121 -43.80 -42.17 -37.65
N GLN A 1122 -44.39 -42.50 -38.80
CA GLN A 1122 -45.16 -41.55 -39.58
C GLN A 1122 -46.46 -41.22 -38.81
N PRO A 1123 -46.97 -39.97 -38.87
CA PRO A 1123 -48.29 -39.67 -38.33
C PRO A 1123 -49.36 -40.24 -39.28
N GLU A 1124 -50.23 -41.10 -38.75
CA GLU A 1124 -51.43 -41.53 -39.46
C GLU A 1124 -52.42 -40.36 -39.62
N LEU A 1125 -53.04 -40.29 -40.79
CA LEU A 1125 -54.16 -39.39 -41.10
C LEU A 1125 -55.46 -40.08 -40.68
N GLU A 1126 -56.15 -39.55 -39.67
CA GLU A 1126 -57.55 -39.91 -39.42
C GLU A 1126 -58.47 -39.24 -40.44
N ALA A 1127 -59.29 -40.05 -41.11
CA ALA A 1127 -60.54 -39.63 -41.74
C ALA A 1127 -61.54 -40.79 -41.81
N VAL A 1128 -62.40 -40.88 -40.77
CA VAL A 1128 -63.84 -41.24 -40.74
C VAL A 1128 -64.40 -42.28 -41.73
N PRO A 1129 -65.30 -43.22 -41.34
CA PRO A 1129 -65.89 -43.47 -40.00
C PRO A 1129 -65.56 -44.85 -39.39
#